data_AF-A0A9X1HP50-F1
#
_entry.id   AF-A0A9X1HP50-F1
#
_cell.length_a   1.000
_cell.length_b   1.000
_cell.length_c   1.000
_cell.angle_alpha   90.00
_cell.angle_beta   90.00
_cell.angle_gamma   90.00
#
_symmetry.space_group_name_H-M   'P 1'
#
loop_
_entity.id
_entity.type
_entity.pdbx_description
1 polymer ?
#
loop_
_entity_poly.entity_id
_entity_poly.type
_entity_poly.pdbx_seq_one_letter_code
_entity_poly.pdbx_strand_id
1 'polypeptide(L)'
;MKKQILYYILSFMMLISIIGITSCNQNGSSKSGALLSSAAEKVYVAPGEQDEFYAFLSGGYSGNLTVYGLPSGRMFKEIPVFSQFPTSGYGYSEETRPMLNTSHGPVPWDDLHHPDISQTNGELDGRWIFVNGNNTPRIARVSLSTFETEEIIEIPNSAGNHSSSFITENTEYVVAGTRFSVPVPQRDMEISEYKGNFKGALTFISVGPEHGNLEIKFQILMPGFNYDLSHPGRGKSHGWFFFTTYNTEEANSLMEVNSSQNDKDFIAAINWKKIEEYVNNGGGTMMPANYAHNVYDEDKHSATSTMINEVLTVNPADVPGAVFFLPTPKSPHGCDVDPSGQYIIGAGKLSADLTVHSFDKMIAAIDAGKFDGDAYGIPILKFEEVLAGTVKSGGLGPLHTEFDAEGNAYTTFFISSEVVKWKIGTWEVVDRKPTFYSVGHLMIPGGNSRKPFGKYVVAMNKITKDRYLPTGPEMEHSAQIYDISGEKMELLYDFPTHGEPHYAAGCPADLLRPNSKKFYRLDENNHPFATKTAADARVERDGKDVHIYMTTIRSHFTPDNIEGIKVGDRVYFHVTNHEQDFDVPHGFAVLGANTSEILVMPGQTKTIVWEPKYVGVWPFYCTDFCSALHQEMQGYVRVSPANASIELSWSLGE
;
A
#
# COMPACT_ATOMS: atom_id res chain seq x y z
N MET A 1 -5.19 -42.01 77.04
CA MET A 1 -4.74 -42.78 75.84
C MET A 1 -5.73 -42.82 74.67
N LYS A 2 -7.05 -42.97 74.84
CA LYS A 2 -7.98 -43.06 73.69
C LYS A 2 -8.23 -41.77 72.89
N LYS A 3 -8.08 -40.57 73.47
CA LYS A 3 -8.27 -39.29 72.76
C LYS A 3 -7.08 -38.89 71.86
N GLN A 4 -5.84 -39.16 72.27
CA GLN A 4 -4.66 -38.84 71.44
C GLN A 4 -4.58 -39.71 70.19
N ILE A 5 -4.93 -41.00 70.28
CA ILE A 5 -4.95 -41.91 69.13
C ILE A 5 -5.99 -41.45 68.08
N LEU A 6 -7.13 -40.91 68.51
CA LEU A 6 -8.16 -40.39 67.62
C LEU A 6 -7.69 -39.14 66.85
N TYR A 7 -6.91 -38.25 67.48
CA TYR A 7 -6.32 -37.09 66.82
C TYR A 7 -5.23 -37.46 65.79
N TYR A 8 -4.45 -38.51 66.06
CA TYR A 8 -3.47 -39.00 65.09
C TYR A 8 -4.13 -39.70 63.89
N ILE A 9 -5.23 -40.44 64.11
CA ILE A 9 -5.99 -41.08 63.02
C ILE A 9 -6.70 -40.04 62.14
N LEU A 10 -7.31 -39.00 62.74
CA LEU A 10 -7.94 -37.90 62.00
C LEU A 10 -6.91 -37.07 61.22
N SER A 11 -5.74 -36.79 61.81
CA SER A 11 -4.66 -36.07 61.13
C SER A 11 -4.06 -36.89 59.98
N PHE A 12 -3.96 -38.22 60.13
CA PHE A 12 -3.47 -39.11 59.09
C PHE A 12 -4.49 -39.28 57.94
N MET A 13 -5.78 -39.35 58.23
CA MET A 13 -6.82 -39.37 57.19
C MET A 13 -6.91 -38.04 56.43
N MET A 14 -6.69 -36.90 57.09
CA MET A 14 -6.66 -35.58 56.45
C MET A 14 -5.40 -35.41 55.56
N LEU A 15 -4.26 -35.99 55.95
CA LEU A 15 -3.04 -36.02 55.13
C LEU A 15 -3.21 -36.90 53.88
N ILE A 16 -3.89 -38.05 53.99
CA ILE A 16 -4.16 -38.95 52.85
C ILE A 16 -5.18 -38.33 51.87
N SER A 17 -6.16 -37.58 52.36
CA SER A 17 -7.12 -36.89 51.48
C SER A 17 -6.52 -35.66 50.78
N ILE A 18 -5.49 -35.02 51.34
CA ILE A 18 -4.73 -33.94 50.66
C ILE A 18 -3.76 -34.52 49.60
N ILE A 19 -3.22 -35.72 49.81
CA ILE A 19 -2.38 -36.43 48.82
C ILE A 19 -3.23 -37.05 47.69
N GLY A 20 -4.49 -37.43 47.97
CA GLY A 20 -5.42 -37.94 46.96
C GLY A 20 -5.96 -36.90 45.97
N ILE A 21 -5.92 -35.61 46.32
CA ILE A 21 -6.40 -34.51 45.43
C ILE A 21 -5.26 -33.94 44.57
N THR A 22 -4.00 -34.31 44.83
CA THR A 22 -2.84 -33.90 44.02
C THR A 22 -2.37 -34.94 43.00
N SER A 23 -3.08 -36.06 42.86
CA SER A 23 -2.71 -37.18 41.95
C SER A 23 -3.77 -37.49 40.86
N CYS A 24 -4.57 -36.50 40.46
CA CYS A 24 -5.41 -36.58 39.26
C CYS A 24 -5.14 -35.39 38.33
N ASN A 25 -3.92 -35.28 37.79
CA ASN A 25 -3.69 -34.68 36.47
C ASN A 25 -2.27 -34.94 35.91
N GLN A 26 -1.85 -36.20 35.88
CA GLN A 26 -0.68 -36.62 35.08
C GLN A 26 -1.10 -37.66 34.04
N ASN A 27 -1.61 -37.18 32.91
CA ASN A 27 -1.38 -37.83 31.64
C ASN A 27 -0.13 -37.19 31.01
N GLY A 28 0.93 -37.99 30.98
CA GLY A 28 2.21 -37.84 30.28
C GLY A 28 2.59 -36.49 29.68
N SER A 29 3.41 -35.72 30.40
CA SER A 29 4.33 -34.76 29.79
C SER A 29 5.76 -35.28 29.92
N SER A 30 6.27 -35.78 28.79
CA SER A 30 7.70 -36.03 28.59
C SER A 30 8.46 -34.71 28.76
N LYS A 31 9.31 -34.64 29.79
CA LYS A 31 10.33 -33.59 29.89
C LYS A 31 11.37 -33.78 28.77
N SER A 32 11.18 -33.08 27.67
CA SER A 32 12.26 -32.59 26.80
C SER A 32 12.31 -31.08 27.00
N GLY A 33 13.35 -30.61 27.68
CA GLY A 33 13.50 -29.21 28.06
C GLY A 33 14.05 -28.36 26.92
N ALA A 34 13.14 -27.80 26.13
CA ALA A 34 13.17 -26.40 25.74
C ALA A 34 11.82 -25.82 26.23
N LEU A 35 11.84 -24.76 27.04
CA LEU A 35 10.60 -24.06 27.41
C LEU A 35 10.01 -23.52 26.10
N LEU A 36 8.96 -24.15 25.58
CA LEU A 36 8.19 -23.61 24.45
C LEU A 36 7.55 -22.31 24.94
N SER A 37 7.98 -21.18 24.39
CA SER A 37 7.38 -19.86 24.64
C SER A 37 5.91 -19.89 24.22
N SER A 38 5.03 -19.32 25.04
CA SER A 38 3.60 -19.19 24.69
C SER A 38 3.40 -18.24 23.50
N ALA A 39 2.29 -18.39 22.76
CA ALA A 39 1.93 -17.47 21.67
C ALA A 39 1.92 -16.00 22.11
N ALA A 40 1.44 -15.72 23.34
CA ALA A 40 1.44 -14.37 23.91
C ALA A 40 2.85 -13.82 24.11
N GLU A 41 3.79 -14.62 24.62
CA GLU A 41 5.19 -14.20 24.78
C GLU A 41 5.88 -13.94 23.43
N LYS A 42 5.48 -14.65 22.36
CA LYS A 42 6.05 -14.46 21.01
C LYS A 42 5.64 -13.16 20.31
N VAL A 43 4.51 -12.57 20.71
CA VAL A 43 4.00 -11.30 20.13
C VAL A 43 4.13 -10.12 21.09
N TYR A 44 4.53 -10.37 22.34
CA TYR A 44 4.74 -9.33 23.33
C TYR A 44 6.01 -8.55 23.04
N VAL A 45 5.86 -7.25 22.76
CA VAL A 45 6.96 -6.30 22.65
C VAL A 45 6.83 -5.31 23.81
N ALA A 46 7.78 -5.34 24.75
CA ALA A 46 7.68 -4.58 25.99
C ALA A 46 7.80 -3.06 25.76
N PRO A 47 7.31 -2.20 26.69
CA PRO A 47 7.56 -0.76 26.62
C PRO A 47 9.06 -0.45 26.52
N GLY A 48 9.45 0.29 25.46
CA GLY A 48 10.84 0.62 25.14
C GLY A 48 11.52 -0.36 24.18
N GLU A 49 10.95 -1.54 23.94
CA GLU A 49 11.38 -2.46 22.89
C GLU A 49 10.69 -2.13 21.55
N GLN A 50 11.31 -2.56 20.46
CA GLN A 50 10.87 -2.26 19.09
C GLN A 50 10.49 -3.55 18.36
N ASP A 51 9.50 -3.44 17.48
CA ASP A 51 9.14 -4.51 16.55
C ASP A 51 10.30 -4.85 15.61
N GLU A 52 10.33 -6.09 15.15
CA GLU A 52 11.40 -6.62 14.30
C GLU A 52 11.18 -6.30 12.81
N PHE A 53 9.93 -6.09 12.40
CA PHE A 53 9.56 -5.80 11.01
C PHE A 53 8.62 -4.61 10.91
N TYR A 54 8.75 -3.86 9.82
CA TYR A 54 7.69 -3.00 9.31
C TYR A 54 6.77 -3.82 8.41
N ALA A 55 5.47 -3.62 8.54
CA ALA A 55 4.45 -4.14 7.65
C ALA A 55 3.61 -2.98 7.11
N PHE A 56 3.63 -2.82 5.79
CA PHE A 56 2.89 -1.80 5.04
C PHE A 56 1.64 -2.45 4.49
N LEU A 57 0.49 -2.13 5.07
CA LEU A 57 -0.80 -2.67 4.68
C LEU A 57 -1.54 -1.63 3.86
N SER A 58 -2.14 -2.08 2.75
CA SER A 58 -3.09 -1.25 2.02
C SER A 58 -4.18 -0.74 2.97
N GLY A 59 -4.58 0.51 2.83
CA GLY A 59 -5.73 1.05 3.55
C GLY A 59 -7.04 0.91 2.78
N GLY A 60 -7.07 0.14 1.68
CA GLY A 60 -8.21 -0.02 0.77
C GLY A 60 -8.92 1.29 0.49
N TYR A 61 -10.21 1.33 0.78
CA TYR A 61 -11.09 2.48 0.52
C TYR A 61 -10.80 3.74 1.36
N SER A 62 -9.85 3.70 2.30
CA SER A 62 -9.30 4.93 2.90
C SER A 62 -8.42 5.70 1.90
N GLY A 63 -7.88 5.03 0.88
CA GLY A 63 -6.95 5.59 -0.10
C GLY A 63 -5.54 5.86 0.44
N ASN A 64 -5.24 5.39 1.65
CA ASN A 64 -3.98 5.65 2.36
C ASN A 64 -3.22 4.35 2.64
N LEU A 65 -1.94 4.48 3.02
CA LEU A 65 -1.08 3.35 3.36
C LEU A 65 -0.89 3.28 4.89
N THR A 66 -1.08 2.13 5.50
CA THR A 66 -0.93 1.95 6.95
C THR A 66 0.37 1.22 7.28
N VAL A 67 1.04 1.65 8.35
CA VAL A 67 2.33 1.10 8.81
C VAL A 67 2.13 0.42 10.15
N TYR A 68 2.41 -0.87 10.20
CA TYR A 68 2.34 -1.72 11.39
C TYR A 68 3.72 -2.26 11.79
N GLY A 69 3.88 -2.60 13.07
CA GLY A 69 5.01 -3.38 13.57
C GLY A 69 4.66 -4.85 13.75
N LEU A 70 5.57 -5.76 13.36
CA LEU A 70 5.47 -7.18 13.69
C LEU A 70 6.59 -7.59 14.68
N PRO A 71 6.29 -8.43 15.69
CA PRO A 71 5.05 -9.22 15.83
C PRO A 71 3.91 -8.55 16.61
N SER A 72 4.06 -7.31 17.08
CA SER A 72 3.09 -6.70 18.01
C SER A 72 1.73 -6.36 17.41
N GLY A 73 1.63 -6.23 16.08
CA GLY A 73 0.40 -5.82 15.39
C GLY A 73 -0.04 -4.38 15.68
N ARG A 74 0.86 -3.54 16.23
CA ARG A 74 0.58 -2.13 16.53
C ARG A 74 0.69 -1.29 15.27
N MET A 75 -0.30 -0.44 15.01
CA MET A 75 -0.23 0.56 13.94
C MET A 75 0.60 1.76 14.43
N PHE A 76 1.62 2.13 13.68
CA PHE A 76 2.51 3.26 13.96
C PHE A 76 2.10 4.54 13.26
N LYS A 77 1.63 4.43 12.00
CA LYS A 77 1.34 5.59 11.15
C LYS A 77 0.35 5.22 10.06
N GLU A 78 -0.46 6.18 9.66
CA GLU A 78 -1.17 6.20 8.39
C GLU A 78 -0.51 7.27 7.51
N ILE A 79 -0.06 6.87 6.32
CA ILE A 79 0.59 7.74 5.34
C ILE A 79 -0.49 8.16 4.33
N PRO A 80 -0.79 9.46 4.23
CA PRO A 80 -1.76 9.93 3.27
C PRO A 80 -1.21 9.83 1.84
N VAL A 81 -1.99 9.24 0.94
CA VAL A 81 -1.60 9.03 -0.47
C VAL A 81 -2.62 9.66 -1.39
N PHE A 82 -3.78 9.03 -1.56
CA PHE A 82 -4.79 9.45 -2.53
C PHE A 82 -5.96 10.21 -1.91
N SER A 83 -6.00 10.27 -0.58
CA SER A 83 -7.11 10.87 0.17
C SER A 83 -6.69 12.12 0.92
N GLN A 84 -7.61 13.06 1.04
CA GLN A 84 -7.46 14.17 1.97
C GLN A 84 -7.32 13.66 3.41
N PHE A 85 -6.38 14.23 4.16
CA PHE A 85 -6.03 13.75 5.50
C PHE A 85 -5.92 14.90 6.50
N PRO A 86 -7.03 15.25 7.18
CA PRO A 86 -7.11 16.41 8.05
C PRO A 86 -6.07 16.41 9.18
N THR A 87 -5.66 15.23 9.66
CA THR A 87 -4.67 15.05 10.75
C THR A 87 -3.32 15.71 10.45
N SER A 88 -2.95 15.88 9.17
CA SER A 88 -1.67 16.50 8.79
C SER A 88 -1.82 17.73 7.88
N GLY A 89 -3.04 18.01 7.43
CA GLY A 89 -3.33 18.98 6.38
C GLY A 89 -3.04 18.50 4.95
N TYR A 90 -2.72 17.23 4.74
CA TYR A 90 -2.47 16.69 3.39
C TYR A 90 -3.73 16.76 2.52
N GLY A 91 -3.58 17.31 1.31
CA GLY A 91 -4.67 17.60 0.40
C GLY A 91 -5.49 18.84 0.75
N TYR A 92 -5.13 19.54 1.83
CA TYR A 92 -5.76 20.80 2.26
C TYR A 92 -4.80 21.99 2.15
N SER A 93 -3.52 21.80 2.54
CA SER A 93 -2.47 22.80 2.41
C SER A 93 -2.19 23.14 0.95
N GLU A 94 -1.75 24.37 0.67
CA GLU A 94 -1.41 24.77 -0.70
C GLU A 94 -0.29 23.89 -1.28
N GLU A 95 0.63 23.41 -0.42
CA GLU A 95 1.75 22.55 -0.80
C GLU A 95 1.34 21.13 -1.19
N THR A 96 0.19 20.62 -0.76
CA THR A 96 -0.19 19.22 -0.97
C THR A 96 -1.46 19.04 -1.79
N ARG A 97 -2.27 20.09 -1.99
CA ARG A 97 -3.39 20.07 -2.94
C ARG A 97 -3.01 19.54 -4.33
N PRO A 98 -1.85 19.92 -4.91
CA PRO A 98 -1.47 19.42 -6.23
C PRO A 98 -1.33 17.89 -6.29
N MET A 99 -1.04 17.21 -5.18
CA MET A 99 -0.92 15.74 -5.14
C MET A 99 -2.22 15.02 -5.53
N LEU A 100 -3.36 15.68 -5.35
CA LEU A 100 -4.68 15.11 -5.60
C LEU A 100 -5.28 15.54 -6.95
N ASN A 101 -4.53 16.27 -7.77
CA ASN A 101 -4.98 16.66 -9.11
C ASN A 101 -4.94 15.47 -10.07
N THR A 102 -5.96 15.41 -10.93
CA THR A 102 -6.11 14.41 -12.00
C THR A 102 -6.66 15.09 -13.25
N SER A 103 -6.72 14.35 -14.36
CA SER A 103 -7.39 14.77 -15.59
C SER A 103 -8.89 15.06 -15.41
N HIS A 104 -9.48 14.57 -14.32
CA HIS A 104 -10.87 14.80 -13.92
C HIS A 104 -11.04 15.98 -12.94
N GLY A 105 -9.96 16.71 -12.64
CA GLY A 105 -9.89 17.71 -11.58
C GLY A 105 -9.36 17.12 -10.26
N PRO A 106 -9.44 17.86 -9.14
CA PRO A 106 -9.02 17.36 -7.84
C PRO A 106 -9.91 16.20 -7.37
N VAL A 107 -9.31 15.05 -7.07
CA VAL A 107 -10.00 13.85 -6.57
C VAL A 107 -9.48 13.55 -5.15
N PRO A 108 -10.27 13.82 -4.09
CA PRO A 108 -9.79 13.79 -2.70
C PRO A 108 -9.86 12.41 -2.04
N TRP A 109 -9.94 11.34 -2.83
CA TRP A 109 -10.02 9.96 -2.36
C TRP A 109 -9.54 8.96 -3.43
N ASP A 110 -9.22 7.73 -3.01
CA ASP A 110 -9.17 6.55 -3.88
C ASP A 110 -9.26 5.27 -3.04
N ASP A 111 -9.11 4.13 -3.70
CA ASP A 111 -9.09 2.78 -3.14
C ASP A 111 -7.73 2.12 -3.41
N LEU A 112 -6.88 2.08 -2.37
CA LEU A 112 -5.48 1.66 -2.46
C LEU A 112 -5.33 0.15 -2.31
N HIS A 113 -4.68 -0.55 -3.26
CA HIS A 113 -4.63 -2.03 -3.22
C HIS A 113 -3.28 -2.67 -2.88
N HIS A 114 -2.27 -2.54 -3.74
CA HIS A 114 -1.06 -3.36 -3.70
C HIS A 114 0.20 -2.53 -3.42
N PRO A 115 0.66 -2.47 -2.15
CA PRO A 115 1.98 -1.94 -1.83
C PRO A 115 3.08 -2.91 -2.23
N ASP A 116 4.15 -2.41 -2.88
CA ASP A 116 5.33 -3.19 -3.24
C ASP A 116 6.62 -2.39 -2.99
N ILE A 117 7.60 -2.99 -2.29
CA ILE A 117 8.81 -2.33 -1.79
C ILE A 117 9.92 -2.44 -2.83
N SER A 118 10.64 -1.34 -3.08
CA SER A 118 11.76 -1.28 -4.02
C SER A 118 12.80 -2.39 -3.81
N GLN A 119 13.29 -2.92 -4.93
CA GLN A 119 14.24 -4.03 -4.99
C GLN A 119 15.48 -3.70 -5.82
N THR A 120 16.60 -4.31 -5.45
CA THR A 120 17.86 -4.35 -6.20
C THR A 120 18.32 -5.81 -6.29
N ASN A 121 18.53 -6.33 -7.50
CA ASN A 121 18.83 -7.74 -7.77
C ASN A 121 17.82 -8.74 -7.16
N GLY A 122 16.56 -8.30 -7.03
CA GLY A 122 15.45 -9.03 -6.43
C GLY A 122 15.50 -9.11 -4.91
N GLU A 123 16.29 -8.25 -4.25
CA GLU A 123 16.31 -8.12 -2.79
C GLU A 123 15.74 -6.76 -2.40
N LEU A 124 14.91 -6.72 -1.34
CA LEU A 124 14.36 -5.46 -0.85
C LEU A 124 15.49 -4.51 -0.44
N ASP A 125 15.44 -3.26 -0.92
CA ASP A 125 16.44 -2.23 -0.60
C ASP A 125 15.87 -1.07 0.21
N GLY A 126 14.54 -1.00 0.36
CA GLY A 126 13.90 -0.08 1.30
C GLY A 126 14.01 1.40 0.92
N ARG A 127 14.27 1.74 -0.34
CA ARG A 127 14.27 3.12 -0.83
C ARG A 127 12.86 3.70 -0.87
N TRP A 128 11.94 2.97 -1.50
CA TRP A 128 10.58 3.39 -1.76
C TRP A 128 9.59 2.25 -1.58
N ILE A 129 8.32 2.62 -1.44
CA ILE A 129 7.19 1.71 -1.61
C ILE A 129 6.24 2.32 -2.63
N PHE A 130 5.76 1.50 -3.55
CA PHE A 130 4.83 1.91 -4.59
C PHE A 130 3.45 1.38 -4.27
N VAL A 131 2.43 2.19 -4.54
CA VAL A 131 1.02 1.84 -4.30
C VAL A 131 0.16 2.31 -5.47
N ASN A 132 -0.99 1.66 -5.68
CA ASN A 132 -1.93 2.02 -6.74
C ASN A 132 -3.26 2.53 -6.18
N GLY A 133 -3.89 3.48 -6.88
CA GLY A 133 -5.29 3.86 -6.68
C GLY A 133 -6.17 3.21 -7.77
N ASN A 134 -7.20 2.49 -7.36
CA ASN A 134 -8.01 1.65 -8.24
C ASN A 134 -9.10 2.43 -9.01
N ASN A 135 -9.81 3.35 -8.34
CA ASN A 135 -10.95 4.07 -8.91
C ASN A 135 -10.53 5.09 -9.97
N THR A 136 -9.59 5.98 -9.63
CA THR A 136 -8.94 6.86 -10.61
C THR A 136 -7.52 6.34 -10.79
N PRO A 137 -7.26 5.53 -11.83
CA PRO A 137 -6.00 4.82 -12.03
C PRO A 137 -4.78 5.70 -11.79
N ARG A 138 -4.08 5.44 -10.69
CA ARG A 138 -2.88 6.19 -10.29
C ARG A 138 -1.85 5.23 -9.71
N ILE A 139 -0.58 5.60 -9.81
CA ILE A 139 0.53 5.02 -9.04
C ILE A 139 1.14 6.12 -8.19
N ALA A 140 1.42 5.81 -6.93
CA ALA A 140 2.18 6.68 -6.06
C ALA A 140 3.51 6.04 -5.65
N ARG A 141 4.53 6.88 -5.49
CA ARG A 141 5.81 6.55 -4.85
C ARG A 141 5.83 7.20 -3.46
N VAL A 142 6.04 6.38 -2.45
CA VAL A 142 6.20 6.82 -1.05
C VAL A 142 7.65 6.56 -0.65
N SER A 143 8.31 7.56 -0.07
CA SER A 143 9.66 7.41 0.46
C SER A 143 9.65 6.70 1.80
N LEU A 144 10.48 5.67 1.93
CA LEU A 144 10.61 4.93 3.19
C LEU A 144 11.62 5.58 4.15
N SER A 145 12.26 6.68 3.74
CA SER A 145 13.07 7.50 4.65
C SER A 145 12.21 8.52 5.39
N THR A 146 11.30 9.20 4.70
CA THR A 146 10.41 10.24 5.26
C THR A 146 9.03 9.69 5.66
N PHE A 147 8.62 8.54 5.11
CA PHE A 147 7.27 8.01 5.22
C PHE A 147 6.23 9.03 4.73
N GLU A 148 6.53 9.67 3.60
CA GLU A 148 5.68 10.65 2.92
C GLU A 148 5.55 10.30 1.43
N THR A 149 4.39 10.63 0.85
CA THR A 149 4.12 10.46 -0.58
C THR A 149 4.85 11.53 -1.36
N GLU A 150 5.75 11.13 -2.26
CA GLU A 150 6.60 12.07 -3.01
C GLU A 150 6.13 12.28 -4.44
N GLU A 151 5.39 11.33 -5.01
CA GLU A 151 5.04 11.38 -6.42
C GLU A 151 3.77 10.58 -6.69
N ILE A 152 2.88 11.11 -7.52
CA ILE A 152 1.66 10.44 -7.99
C ILE A 152 1.53 10.67 -9.49
N ILE A 153 1.44 9.59 -10.27
CA ILE A 153 1.21 9.63 -11.71
C ILE A 153 -0.12 8.95 -12.04
N GLU A 154 -0.99 9.67 -12.76
CA GLU A 154 -2.24 9.13 -13.29
C GLU A 154 -1.98 8.26 -14.52
N ILE A 155 -2.72 7.17 -14.64
CA ILE A 155 -2.56 6.15 -15.67
C ILE A 155 -3.67 6.32 -16.71
N PRO A 156 -3.39 6.92 -17.88
CA PRO A 156 -4.39 7.10 -18.94
C PRO A 156 -4.79 5.75 -19.54
N ASN A 157 -5.89 5.72 -20.31
CA ASN A 157 -6.37 4.52 -21.02
C ASN A 157 -6.62 3.31 -20.11
N SER A 158 -6.80 3.53 -18.81
CA SER A 158 -7.00 2.48 -17.81
C SER A 158 -8.28 2.74 -17.01
N ALA A 159 -8.84 1.68 -16.44
CA ALA A 159 -9.91 1.74 -15.46
C ALA A 159 -9.83 0.54 -14.51
N GLY A 160 -10.09 0.76 -13.22
CA GLY A 160 -9.88 -0.26 -12.20
C GLY A 160 -8.41 -0.68 -12.15
N ASN A 161 -7.51 0.23 -11.76
CA ASN A 161 -6.08 -0.11 -11.71
C ASN A 161 -5.84 -1.16 -10.61
N HIS A 162 -5.65 -2.42 -10.97
CA HIS A 162 -5.67 -3.53 -10.02
C HIS A 162 -4.47 -4.46 -10.13
N SER A 163 -4.03 -4.83 -11.34
CA SER A 163 -2.79 -5.62 -11.54
C SER A 163 -1.55 -4.74 -11.39
N SER A 164 -1.47 -4.08 -10.23
CA SER A 164 -0.73 -2.86 -9.95
C SER A 164 -0.72 -2.60 -8.44
N SER A 165 0.30 -1.98 -7.83
CA SER A 165 1.65 -1.80 -8.36
C SER A 165 2.47 -3.07 -8.11
N PHE A 166 3.18 -3.53 -9.14
CA PHE A 166 4.17 -4.58 -9.01
C PHE A 166 5.45 -4.13 -9.70
N ILE A 167 6.58 -4.31 -9.04
CA ILE A 167 7.85 -3.74 -9.51
C ILE A 167 8.78 -4.80 -10.08
N THR A 168 9.60 -4.48 -11.07
CA THR A 168 10.63 -5.42 -11.55
C THR A 168 11.73 -5.61 -10.51
N GLU A 169 12.51 -6.69 -10.61
CA GLU A 169 13.47 -7.08 -9.56
C GLU A 169 14.60 -6.06 -9.29
N ASN A 170 14.85 -5.10 -10.18
CA ASN A 170 15.77 -3.98 -9.90
C ASN A 170 15.05 -2.63 -9.82
N THR A 171 13.72 -2.64 -9.66
CA THR A 171 12.88 -1.44 -9.71
C THR A 171 13.12 -0.64 -11.00
N GLU A 172 13.26 -1.33 -12.15
CA GLU A 172 13.34 -0.66 -13.46
C GLU A 172 11.97 -0.11 -13.88
N TYR A 173 10.93 -0.89 -13.58
CA TYR A 173 9.54 -0.57 -13.87
C TYR A 173 8.65 -0.80 -12.66
N VAL A 174 7.68 0.09 -12.49
CA VAL A 174 6.43 -0.20 -11.77
C VAL A 174 5.36 -0.43 -12.82
N VAL A 175 4.60 -1.50 -12.67
CA VAL A 175 3.58 -1.89 -13.64
C VAL A 175 2.18 -1.57 -13.10
N ALA A 176 1.34 -1.02 -13.98
CA ALA A 176 -0.07 -0.73 -13.72
C ALA A 176 -0.97 -1.31 -14.80
N GLY A 177 -1.99 -2.09 -14.41
CA GLY A 177 -2.85 -2.83 -15.34
C GLY A 177 -4.33 -2.57 -15.14
N THR A 178 -5.05 -2.50 -16.27
CA THR A 178 -6.51 -2.30 -16.34
C THR A 178 -7.29 -3.56 -15.93
N ARG A 179 -8.09 -3.47 -14.88
CA ARG A 179 -9.07 -4.52 -14.51
C ARG A 179 -10.36 -4.41 -15.29
N PHE A 180 -10.86 -3.19 -15.48
CA PHE A 180 -12.10 -2.95 -16.22
C PHE A 180 -11.71 -2.45 -17.60
N SER A 181 -11.74 -3.33 -18.60
CA SER A 181 -11.40 -2.90 -19.96
C SER A 181 -12.31 -1.74 -20.40
N VAL A 182 -11.75 -0.85 -21.22
CA VAL A 182 -12.43 0.33 -21.76
C VAL A 182 -12.10 0.49 -23.25
N PRO A 183 -12.91 1.23 -24.03
CA PRO A 183 -12.51 1.65 -25.37
C PRO A 183 -11.21 2.46 -25.36
N VAL A 184 -10.27 2.13 -26.25
CA VAL A 184 -9.03 2.89 -26.44
C VAL A 184 -8.85 3.17 -27.94
N PRO A 185 -8.91 4.45 -28.39
CA PRO A 185 -9.23 5.63 -27.59
C PRO A 185 -10.68 5.62 -27.10
N GLN A 186 -10.95 6.36 -26.01
CA GLN A 186 -12.30 6.55 -25.49
C GLN A 186 -13.21 7.20 -26.54
N ARG A 187 -14.38 6.60 -26.78
CA ARG A 187 -15.36 7.04 -27.78
C ARG A 187 -16.77 6.60 -27.41
N ASP A 188 -17.76 7.27 -27.99
CA ASP A 188 -19.16 6.84 -27.89
C ASP A 188 -19.35 5.50 -28.61
N MET A 189 -19.95 4.54 -27.90
CA MET A 189 -20.34 3.23 -28.42
C MET A 189 -21.32 2.52 -27.48
N GLU A 190 -22.11 1.60 -28.03
CA GLU A 190 -22.98 0.76 -27.21
C GLU A 190 -22.15 -0.27 -26.42
N ILE A 191 -22.51 -0.50 -25.16
CA ILE A 191 -21.87 -1.51 -24.30
C ILE A 191 -22.04 -2.92 -24.89
N SER A 192 -23.12 -3.16 -25.64
CA SER A 192 -23.38 -4.41 -26.37
C SER A 192 -22.25 -4.78 -27.35
N GLU A 193 -21.48 -3.79 -27.81
CA GLU A 193 -20.33 -3.95 -28.70
C GLU A 193 -19.00 -4.17 -27.95
N TYR A 194 -19.02 -4.47 -26.64
CA TYR A 194 -17.82 -4.64 -25.81
C TYR A 194 -16.73 -5.53 -26.47
N LYS A 195 -17.15 -6.72 -26.91
CA LYS A 195 -16.25 -7.78 -27.39
C LYS A 195 -15.43 -7.32 -28.60
N GLY A 196 -14.11 -7.38 -28.46
CA GLY A 196 -13.13 -6.98 -29.48
C GLY A 196 -12.88 -5.48 -29.64
N ASN A 197 -13.76 -4.63 -29.09
CA ASN A 197 -13.62 -3.17 -29.17
C ASN A 197 -12.95 -2.57 -27.93
N PHE A 198 -13.11 -3.20 -26.77
CA PHE A 198 -12.50 -2.77 -25.52
C PHE A 198 -11.06 -3.30 -25.40
N LYS A 199 -10.22 -2.60 -24.64
CA LYS A 199 -8.80 -2.93 -24.42
C LYS A 199 -8.48 -2.92 -22.93
N GLY A 200 -7.56 -3.79 -22.52
CA GLY A 200 -6.88 -3.71 -21.24
C GLY A 200 -5.49 -3.12 -21.45
N ALA A 201 -5.23 -1.92 -20.95
CA ALA A 201 -3.91 -1.32 -21.03
C ALA A 201 -3.01 -1.87 -19.92
N LEU A 202 -1.82 -2.34 -20.29
CA LEU A 202 -0.76 -2.70 -19.35
C LEU A 202 0.35 -1.67 -19.46
N THR A 203 0.50 -0.85 -18.43
CA THR A 203 1.37 0.34 -18.41
C THR A 203 2.67 0.00 -17.72
N PHE A 204 3.79 0.26 -18.40
CA PHE A 204 5.13 0.14 -17.85
C PHE A 204 5.66 1.53 -17.53
N ILE A 205 5.79 1.82 -16.23
CA ILE A 205 6.21 3.11 -15.69
C ILE A 205 7.67 2.97 -15.29
N SER A 206 8.58 3.58 -16.04
CA SER A 206 10.00 3.54 -15.71
C SER A 206 10.26 4.33 -14.42
N VAL A 207 11.18 3.81 -13.62
CA VAL A 207 11.61 4.42 -12.36
C VAL A 207 13.05 4.90 -12.53
N GLY A 208 13.29 6.18 -12.28
CA GLY A 208 14.64 6.75 -12.32
C GLY A 208 15.58 6.07 -11.32
N PRO A 209 16.77 5.61 -11.71
CA PRO A 209 17.63 4.79 -10.85
C PRO A 209 18.16 5.53 -9.62
N GLU A 210 18.35 6.85 -9.71
CA GLU A 210 18.92 7.68 -8.64
C GLU A 210 17.85 8.21 -7.68
N HIS A 211 16.77 8.78 -8.22
CA HIS A 211 15.76 9.52 -7.44
C HIS A 211 14.35 8.90 -7.49
N GLY A 212 14.15 7.81 -8.23
CA GLY A 212 12.87 7.11 -8.27
C GLY A 212 11.78 7.79 -9.09
N ASN A 213 12.10 8.85 -9.85
CA ASN A 213 11.12 9.60 -10.63
C ASN A 213 10.36 8.70 -11.61
N LEU A 214 9.04 8.87 -11.69
CA LEU A 214 8.14 8.05 -12.49
C LEU A 214 7.95 8.65 -13.89
N GLU A 215 7.96 7.80 -14.91
CA GLU A 215 7.62 8.18 -16.28
C GLU A 215 6.89 7.02 -16.97
N ILE A 216 5.75 7.26 -17.62
CA ILE A 216 5.10 6.22 -18.43
C ILE A 216 5.96 6.00 -19.68
N LYS A 217 6.66 4.87 -19.74
CA LYS A 217 7.52 4.54 -20.89
C LYS A 217 6.71 4.06 -22.08
N PHE A 218 5.76 3.15 -21.84
CA PHE A 218 4.82 2.67 -22.85
C PHE A 218 3.61 1.98 -22.21
N GLN A 219 2.52 1.87 -22.99
CA GLN A 219 1.36 1.03 -22.69
C GLN A 219 1.20 -0.06 -23.74
N ILE A 220 1.04 -1.31 -23.31
CA ILE A 220 0.67 -2.40 -24.20
C ILE A 220 -0.86 -2.47 -24.27
N LEU A 221 -1.42 -2.32 -25.46
CA LEU A 221 -2.87 -2.39 -25.68
C LEU A 221 -3.29 -3.84 -25.89
N MET A 222 -3.59 -4.51 -24.79
CA MET A 222 -3.97 -5.92 -24.80
C MET A 222 -5.46 -6.12 -25.13
N PRO A 223 -5.90 -7.36 -25.46
CA PRO A 223 -7.32 -7.68 -25.59
C PRO A 223 -8.13 -7.23 -24.37
N GLY A 224 -9.42 -6.96 -24.58
CA GLY A 224 -10.38 -6.45 -23.59
C GLY A 224 -10.77 -7.44 -22.49
N PHE A 225 -9.79 -8.16 -21.95
CA PHE A 225 -9.92 -9.03 -20.79
C PHE A 225 -9.80 -8.22 -19.50
N ASN A 226 -10.17 -8.81 -18.37
CA ASN A 226 -9.97 -8.18 -17.07
C ASN A 226 -8.66 -8.68 -16.47
N TYR A 227 -7.65 -7.80 -16.35
CA TYR A 227 -6.35 -8.15 -15.78
C TYR A 227 -6.40 -7.97 -14.25
N ASP A 228 -6.27 -9.07 -13.53
CA ASP A 228 -6.56 -9.13 -12.08
C ASP A 228 -5.30 -8.80 -11.27
N LEU A 229 -4.38 -9.74 -11.13
CA LEU A 229 -3.10 -9.57 -10.44
C LEU A 229 -1.95 -9.69 -11.43
N SER A 230 -0.78 -9.23 -11.02
CA SER A 230 0.42 -9.38 -11.82
C SER A 230 1.65 -9.55 -10.95
N HIS A 231 2.74 -10.00 -11.55
CA HIS A 231 4.00 -10.12 -10.85
C HIS A 231 5.18 -10.15 -11.83
N PRO A 232 6.31 -9.52 -11.46
CA PRO A 232 7.53 -9.60 -12.24
C PRO A 232 8.11 -11.01 -12.24
N GLY A 233 8.67 -11.40 -13.38
CA GLY A 233 9.70 -12.42 -13.41
C GLY A 233 10.95 -11.93 -12.66
N ARG A 234 11.67 -12.87 -12.05
CA ARG A 234 12.87 -12.61 -11.25
C ARG A 234 13.87 -13.73 -11.42
N GLY A 235 15.13 -13.51 -11.13
CA GLY A 235 16.19 -14.51 -11.29
C GLY A 235 16.13 -15.13 -12.68
N LYS A 236 15.65 -16.37 -12.77
CA LYS A 236 15.55 -17.10 -14.04
C LYS A 236 14.56 -16.51 -15.03
N SER A 237 13.44 -15.96 -14.56
CA SER A 237 12.40 -15.36 -15.41
C SER A 237 12.54 -13.83 -15.53
N HIS A 238 13.63 -13.25 -15.06
CA HIS A 238 13.88 -11.83 -15.24
C HIS A 238 13.78 -11.41 -16.72
N GLY A 239 13.17 -10.26 -16.97
CA GLY A 239 12.81 -9.81 -18.32
C GLY A 239 11.38 -10.19 -18.74
N TRP A 240 10.67 -10.95 -17.92
CA TRP A 240 9.26 -11.28 -18.11
C TRP A 240 8.37 -10.67 -17.02
N PHE A 241 7.09 -10.53 -17.32
CA PHE A 241 6.04 -10.10 -16.42
C PHE A 241 4.81 -10.96 -16.67
N PHE A 242 4.07 -11.32 -15.62
CA PHE A 242 2.95 -12.25 -15.70
C PHE A 242 1.69 -11.62 -15.14
N PHE A 243 0.57 -11.71 -15.86
CA PHE A 243 -0.71 -11.11 -15.45
C PHE A 243 -1.80 -12.15 -15.52
N THR A 244 -2.51 -12.40 -14.42
CA THR A 244 -3.74 -13.19 -14.48
C THR A 244 -4.85 -12.42 -15.17
N THR A 245 -5.71 -13.15 -15.85
CA THR A 245 -6.90 -12.63 -16.50
C THR A 245 -8.14 -13.38 -16.05
N TYR A 246 -9.25 -12.68 -15.95
CA TYR A 246 -10.60 -13.26 -15.93
C TYR A 246 -11.47 -12.55 -16.97
N ASN A 247 -12.68 -13.06 -17.20
CA ASN A 247 -13.56 -12.52 -18.23
C ASN A 247 -12.92 -12.54 -19.63
N THR A 248 -12.18 -13.60 -19.96
CA THR A 248 -11.64 -13.79 -21.33
C THR A 248 -12.76 -14.03 -22.35
N GLU A 249 -13.97 -14.31 -21.87
CA GLU A 249 -15.21 -14.37 -22.63
C GLU A 249 -15.64 -13.01 -23.20
N GLU A 250 -15.16 -11.92 -22.58
CA GLU A 250 -15.52 -10.53 -22.87
C GLU A 250 -17.01 -10.26 -22.60
N ALA A 251 -17.52 -10.76 -21.47
CA ALA A 251 -18.88 -10.52 -21.01
C ALA A 251 -19.03 -9.13 -20.38
N ASN A 252 -20.20 -8.51 -20.57
CA ASN A 252 -20.55 -7.18 -20.11
C ASN A 252 -21.84 -7.13 -19.25
N SER A 253 -22.47 -8.27 -19.00
CA SER A 253 -23.72 -8.40 -18.24
C SER A 253 -23.83 -9.79 -17.61
N LEU A 254 -24.44 -9.87 -16.43
CA LEU A 254 -24.51 -11.08 -15.60
C LEU A 254 -23.14 -11.75 -15.48
N MET A 255 -22.14 -10.96 -15.12
CA MET A 255 -20.73 -11.34 -15.20
C MET A 255 -20.43 -12.56 -14.34
N GLU A 256 -21.05 -12.70 -13.18
CA GLU A 256 -20.92 -13.86 -12.30
C GLU A 256 -21.25 -15.19 -12.99
N VAL A 257 -22.08 -15.16 -14.04
CA VAL A 257 -22.38 -16.31 -14.90
C VAL A 257 -21.52 -16.28 -16.16
N ASN A 258 -21.54 -15.17 -16.90
CA ASN A 258 -21.05 -15.11 -18.27
C ASN A 258 -19.53 -14.93 -18.40
N SER A 259 -18.85 -14.42 -17.36
CA SER A 259 -17.38 -14.24 -17.33
C SER A 259 -16.62 -15.46 -16.77
N SER A 260 -17.32 -16.58 -16.64
CA SER A 260 -16.79 -17.84 -16.13
C SER A 260 -17.34 -19.03 -16.92
N GLN A 261 -17.52 -18.88 -18.23
CA GLN A 261 -17.96 -19.97 -19.11
C GLN A 261 -16.77 -20.80 -19.60
N ASN A 262 -15.60 -20.18 -19.81
CA ASN A 262 -14.39 -20.87 -20.20
C ASN A 262 -13.88 -21.77 -19.06
N ASP A 263 -13.33 -22.94 -19.39
CA ASP A 263 -12.69 -23.82 -18.39
C ASP A 263 -11.35 -23.26 -17.91
N LYS A 264 -10.69 -22.46 -18.76
CA LYS A 264 -9.43 -21.79 -18.48
C LYS A 264 -9.49 -20.39 -19.06
N ASP A 265 -9.09 -19.41 -18.25
CA ASP A 265 -8.66 -18.10 -18.72
C ASP A 265 -7.14 -18.16 -18.92
N PHE A 266 -6.44 -17.03 -18.84
CA PHE A 266 -5.00 -16.97 -19.09
C PHE A 266 -4.22 -16.32 -17.95
N ILE A 267 -2.95 -16.71 -17.85
CA ILE A 267 -1.88 -15.81 -17.44
C ILE A 267 -1.25 -15.26 -18.72
N ALA A 268 -1.25 -13.94 -18.92
CA ALA A 268 -0.50 -13.29 -19.98
C ALA A 268 0.97 -13.16 -19.55
N ALA A 269 1.88 -13.82 -20.28
CA ALA A 269 3.32 -13.69 -20.10
C ALA A 269 3.88 -12.68 -21.11
N ILE A 270 4.54 -11.65 -20.59
CA ILE A 270 5.03 -10.49 -21.36
C ILE A 270 6.53 -10.36 -21.16
N ASN A 271 7.30 -10.51 -22.24
CA ASN A 271 8.71 -10.20 -22.28
C ASN A 271 8.89 -8.69 -22.44
N TRP A 272 8.92 -7.98 -21.31
CA TRP A 272 9.01 -6.53 -21.30
C TRP A 272 10.34 -6.00 -21.86
N LYS A 273 11.43 -6.78 -21.75
CA LYS A 273 12.73 -6.39 -22.34
C LYS A 273 12.66 -6.33 -23.86
N LYS A 274 11.97 -7.28 -24.50
CA LYS A 274 11.78 -7.27 -25.95
C LYS A 274 10.91 -6.09 -26.41
N ILE A 275 9.91 -5.74 -25.61
CA ILE A 275 9.05 -4.58 -25.89
C ILE A 275 9.83 -3.28 -25.68
N GLU A 276 10.61 -3.19 -24.62
CA GLU A 276 11.50 -2.05 -24.35
C GLU A 276 12.53 -1.88 -25.48
N GLU A 277 13.15 -2.96 -25.96
CA GLU A 277 14.06 -2.91 -27.12
C GLU A 277 13.34 -2.38 -28.37
N TYR A 278 12.12 -2.85 -28.64
CA TYR A 278 11.31 -2.34 -29.75
C TYR A 278 11.01 -0.84 -29.61
N VAL A 279 10.59 -0.40 -28.43
CA VAL A 279 10.30 1.01 -28.11
C VAL A 279 11.55 1.88 -28.23
N ASN A 280 12.68 1.45 -27.68
CA ASN A 280 13.94 2.19 -27.75
C ASN A 280 14.48 2.30 -29.18
N ASN A 281 14.08 1.40 -30.07
CA ASN A 281 14.37 1.48 -31.51
C ASN A 281 13.34 2.32 -32.30
N GLY A 282 12.50 3.10 -31.62
CA GLY A 282 11.49 3.99 -32.22
C GLY A 282 10.17 3.29 -32.56
N GLY A 283 9.95 2.08 -32.05
CA GLY A 283 8.69 1.34 -32.20
C GLY A 283 7.57 1.87 -31.31
N GLY A 284 6.33 1.58 -31.70
CA GLY A 284 5.12 2.04 -31.01
C GLY A 284 4.46 3.22 -31.73
N THR A 285 3.35 3.70 -31.17
CA THR A 285 2.56 4.81 -31.71
C THR A 285 2.20 5.77 -30.59
N MET A 286 2.58 7.04 -30.75
CA MET A 286 2.12 8.10 -29.85
C MET A 286 0.61 8.30 -30.04
N MET A 287 -0.12 8.23 -28.94
CA MET A 287 -1.57 8.40 -28.89
C MET A 287 -1.92 9.60 -28.01
N PRO A 288 -2.91 10.43 -28.40
CA PRO A 288 -3.46 11.44 -27.49
C PRO A 288 -3.94 10.80 -26.19
N ALA A 289 -3.57 11.41 -25.07
CA ALA A 289 -4.00 11.04 -23.73
C ALA A 289 -4.21 12.32 -22.92
N ASN A 290 -4.68 12.21 -21.67
CA ASN A 290 -4.72 13.35 -20.76
C ASN A 290 -4.61 12.80 -19.34
N TYR A 291 -3.52 13.11 -18.64
CA TYR A 291 -3.27 12.62 -17.29
C TYR A 291 -2.38 13.57 -16.50
N ALA A 292 -2.57 13.59 -15.18
CA ALA A 292 -1.76 14.40 -14.27
C ALA A 292 -0.51 13.64 -13.79
N HIS A 293 0.58 14.39 -13.61
CA HIS A 293 1.79 13.96 -12.92
C HIS A 293 2.09 14.95 -11.81
N ASN A 294 1.99 14.47 -10.57
CA ASN A 294 2.12 15.26 -9.37
C ASN A 294 3.42 14.88 -8.66
N VAL A 295 4.25 15.86 -8.33
CA VAL A 295 5.58 15.65 -7.74
C VAL A 295 5.75 16.58 -6.56
N TYR A 296 6.07 16.01 -5.39
CA TYR A 296 6.48 16.73 -4.18
C TYR A 296 8.00 16.95 -4.19
N ASP A 297 8.40 18.21 -4.09
CA ASP A 297 9.79 18.61 -3.94
C ASP A 297 10.09 18.75 -2.45
N GLU A 298 10.89 17.82 -1.91
CA GLU A 298 11.25 17.79 -0.49
C GLU A 298 12.02 19.06 -0.07
N ASP A 299 12.93 19.56 -0.90
CA ASP A 299 13.73 20.76 -0.58
C ASP A 299 12.86 22.01 -0.51
N LYS A 300 11.84 22.09 -1.38
CA LYS A 300 10.87 23.19 -1.39
C LYS A 300 9.66 22.93 -0.50
N HIS A 301 9.52 21.75 0.09
CA HIS A 301 8.36 21.30 0.85
C HIS A 301 7.02 21.46 0.11
N SER A 302 6.98 21.35 -1.22
CA SER A 302 5.80 21.70 -2.02
C SER A 302 5.62 20.83 -3.24
N ALA A 303 4.37 20.49 -3.55
CA ALA A 303 4.01 19.73 -4.74
C ALA A 303 3.69 20.62 -5.94
N THR A 304 3.90 20.06 -7.13
CA THR A 304 3.43 20.60 -8.41
C THR A 304 2.62 19.55 -9.16
N SER A 305 1.79 19.98 -10.09
CA SER A 305 0.98 19.11 -10.94
C SER A 305 1.16 19.54 -12.40
N THR A 306 1.51 18.59 -13.26
CA THR A 306 1.71 18.80 -14.69
C THR A 306 0.75 17.91 -15.48
N MET A 307 0.05 18.49 -16.45
CA MET A 307 -0.79 17.71 -17.37
C MET A 307 0.02 17.23 -18.56
N ILE A 308 -0.07 15.94 -18.86
CA ILE A 308 0.57 15.29 -20.01
C ILE A 308 -0.52 14.84 -20.99
N ASN A 309 -0.30 15.09 -22.28
CA ASN A 309 -1.36 15.02 -23.31
C ASN A 309 -1.18 13.88 -24.33
N GLU A 310 -0.19 13.01 -24.13
CA GLU A 310 0.08 11.89 -25.03
C GLU A 310 0.80 10.77 -24.30
N VAL A 311 0.68 9.55 -24.82
CA VAL A 311 1.34 8.36 -24.28
C VAL A 311 1.76 7.45 -25.43
N LEU A 312 2.91 6.80 -25.29
CA LEU A 312 3.36 5.81 -26.26
C LEU A 312 2.59 4.50 -26.05
N THR A 313 1.96 4.02 -27.11
CA THR A 313 1.23 2.74 -27.11
C THR A 313 1.92 1.72 -28.01
N VAL A 314 1.86 0.45 -27.61
CA VAL A 314 2.42 -0.69 -28.34
C VAL A 314 1.29 -1.69 -28.59
N ASN A 315 1.11 -2.06 -29.86
CA ASN A 315 0.27 -3.19 -30.21
C ASN A 315 1.11 -4.48 -30.04
N PRO A 316 0.65 -5.47 -29.26
CA PRO A 316 1.40 -6.71 -29.06
C PRO A 316 1.74 -7.44 -30.37
N ALA A 317 0.94 -7.28 -31.43
CA ALA A 317 1.20 -7.88 -32.74
C ALA A 317 2.46 -7.33 -33.44
N ASP A 318 2.88 -6.10 -33.10
CA ASP A 318 4.07 -5.46 -33.69
C ASP A 318 5.38 -5.97 -33.08
N VAL A 319 5.30 -6.75 -31.99
CA VAL A 319 6.46 -7.34 -31.31
C VAL A 319 6.32 -8.87 -31.23
N PRO A 320 6.43 -9.60 -32.37
CA PRO A 320 6.20 -11.05 -32.41
C PRO A 320 7.05 -11.79 -31.38
N GLY A 321 6.42 -12.66 -30.59
CA GLY A 321 7.07 -13.44 -29.54
C GLY A 321 7.46 -12.65 -28.29
N ALA A 322 6.88 -11.47 -28.06
CA ALA A 322 6.96 -10.79 -26.77
C ALA A 322 5.81 -11.18 -25.82
N VAL A 323 4.68 -11.64 -26.35
CA VAL A 323 3.47 -11.90 -25.55
C VAL A 323 2.95 -13.30 -25.85
N PHE A 324 2.61 -14.05 -24.79
CA PHE A 324 2.03 -15.39 -24.87
C PHE A 324 0.95 -15.57 -23.81
N PHE A 325 -0.06 -16.39 -24.10
CA PHE A 325 -1.07 -16.77 -23.12
C PHE A 325 -0.81 -18.19 -22.56
N LEU A 326 -0.79 -18.30 -21.23
CA LEU A 326 -0.68 -19.55 -20.50
C LEU A 326 -2.08 -19.94 -19.97
N PRO A 327 -2.74 -20.98 -20.51
CA PRO A 327 -4.05 -21.40 -20.05
C PRO A 327 -4.05 -21.71 -18.55
N THR A 328 -4.98 -21.13 -17.79
CA THR A 328 -5.03 -21.27 -16.33
C THR A 328 -6.49 -21.40 -15.83
N PRO A 329 -6.86 -22.51 -15.18
CA PRO A 329 -8.19 -22.71 -14.59
C PRO A 329 -8.32 -22.03 -13.22
N LYS A 330 -9.43 -21.40 -12.84
CA LYS A 330 -10.50 -20.84 -13.68
C LYS A 330 -10.83 -19.46 -13.14
N SER A 331 -10.84 -18.45 -14.00
CA SER A 331 -10.88 -17.05 -13.59
C SER A 331 -9.83 -16.74 -12.51
N PRO A 332 -8.56 -17.12 -12.76
CA PRO A 332 -7.52 -17.07 -11.76
C PRO A 332 -7.37 -15.66 -11.17
N HIS A 333 -7.05 -15.60 -9.88
CA HIS A 333 -6.83 -14.36 -9.15
C HIS A 333 -5.34 -14.08 -9.01
N GLY A 334 -4.67 -14.61 -7.99
CA GLY A 334 -3.23 -14.45 -7.76
C GLY A 334 -2.35 -14.99 -8.89
N CYS A 335 -1.25 -14.29 -9.11
CA CYS A 335 -0.23 -14.57 -10.10
C CYS A 335 1.12 -14.44 -9.39
N ASP A 336 1.65 -15.50 -8.81
CA ASP A 336 2.77 -15.37 -7.87
C ASP A 336 4.01 -16.06 -8.44
N VAL A 337 5.16 -15.38 -8.46
CA VAL A 337 6.42 -15.93 -9.00
C VAL A 337 7.35 -16.30 -7.86
N ASP A 338 7.79 -17.56 -7.83
CA ASP A 338 8.64 -18.07 -6.76
C ASP A 338 10.01 -17.36 -6.71
N PRO A 339 10.72 -17.37 -5.57
CA PRO A 339 12.00 -16.67 -5.41
C PRO A 339 13.09 -17.04 -6.44
N SER A 340 13.04 -18.23 -7.03
CA SER A 340 13.96 -18.63 -8.10
C SER A 340 13.58 -18.11 -9.49
N GLY A 341 12.31 -17.73 -9.67
CA GLY A 341 11.70 -17.37 -10.94
C GLY A 341 11.35 -18.54 -11.85
N GLN A 342 11.48 -19.76 -11.36
CA GLN A 342 11.21 -20.97 -12.14
C GLN A 342 9.72 -21.24 -12.27
N TYR A 343 8.93 -20.92 -11.26
CA TYR A 343 7.53 -21.33 -11.13
C TYR A 343 6.62 -20.12 -11.04
N ILE A 344 5.53 -20.17 -11.81
CA ILE A 344 4.49 -19.14 -11.85
C ILE A 344 3.20 -19.80 -11.37
N ILE A 345 2.70 -19.34 -10.22
CA ILE A 345 1.55 -19.91 -9.53
C ILE A 345 0.31 -19.14 -9.96
N GLY A 346 -0.62 -19.84 -10.63
CA GLY A 346 -1.95 -19.33 -10.94
C GLY A 346 -2.95 -19.78 -9.89
N ALA A 347 -3.44 -18.86 -9.07
CA ALA A 347 -4.43 -19.15 -8.05
C ALA A 347 -5.82 -19.27 -8.66
N GLY A 348 -6.34 -20.51 -8.73
CA GLY A 348 -7.45 -20.85 -9.60
C GLY A 348 -8.84 -20.32 -9.22
N LYS A 349 -9.02 -19.58 -8.12
CA LYS A 349 -10.28 -18.98 -7.62
C LYS A 349 -11.50 -19.90 -7.68
N LEU A 350 -12.13 -20.05 -8.84
CA LEU A 350 -13.30 -20.92 -9.05
C LEU A 350 -12.91 -22.40 -9.21
N SER A 351 -11.66 -22.67 -9.58
CA SER A 351 -11.04 -23.98 -9.52
C SER A 351 -10.47 -24.22 -8.11
N ALA A 352 -10.70 -25.41 -7.56
CA ALA A 352 -10.09 -25.82 -6.29
C ALA A 352 -8.58 -26.13 -6.42
N ASP A 353 -8.11 -26.33 -7.66
CA ASP A 353 -6.72 -26.66 -7.96
C ASP A 353 -5.85 -25.40 -8.11
N LEU A 354 -4.64 -25.43 -7.55
CA LEU A 354 -3.59 -24.44 -7.81
C LEU A 354 -2.71 -24.89 -8.97
N THR A 355 -2.66 -24.09 -10.02
CA THR A 355 -1.87 -24.39 -11.22
C THR A 355 -0.46 -23.84 -11.05
N VAL A 356 0.56 -24.67 -11.23
CA VAL A 356 1.96 -24.23 -11.22
C VAL A 356 2.52 -24.39 -12.64
N HIS A 357 2.82 -23.28 -13.29
CA HIS A 357 3.52 -23.24 -14.57
C HIS A 357 5.03 -23.25 -14.35
N SER A 358 5.80 -23.73 -15.33
CA SER A 358 7.27 -23.70 -15.31
C SER A 358 7.80 -22.78 -16.39
N PHE A 359 8.69 -21.86 -16.02
CA PHE A 359 9.33 -20.93 -16.94
C PHE A 359 10.18 -21.64 -17.99
N ASP A 360 10.97 -22.65 -17.62
CA ASP A 360 11.72 -23.46 -18.61
C ASP A 360 10.82 -24.13 -19.63
N LYS A 361 9.71 -24.68 -19.13
CA LYS A 361 8.73 -25.36 -19.96
C LYS A 361 8.04 -24.38 -20.90
N MET A 362 7.71 -23.19 -20.39
CA MET A 362 7.18 -22.09 -21.19
C MET A 362 8.14 -21.73 -22.34
N ILE A 363 9.42 -21.48 -22.05
CA ILE A 363 10.42 -21.16 -23.07
C ILE A 363 10.58 -22.32 -24.07
N ALA A 364 10.69 -23.56 -23.60
CA ALA A 364 10.79 -24.73 -24.48
C ALA A 364 9.55 -24.90 -25.38
N ALA A 365 8.36 -24.62 -24.86
CA ALA A 365 7.12 -24.65 -25.62
C ALA A 365 7.06 -23.55 -26.69
N ILE A 366 7.53 -22.35 -26.37
CA ILE A 366 7.67 -21.23 -27.32
C ILE A 366 8.64 -21.62 -28.45
N ASP A 367 9.84 -22.08 -28.12
CA ASP A 367 10.88 -22.45 -29.08
C ASP A 367 10.45 -23.60 -30.00
N ALA A 368 9.68 -24.55 -29.46
CA ALA A 368 9.16 -25.69 -30.21
C ALA A 368 7.82 -25.41 -30.93
N GLY A 369 7.29 -24.19 -30.85
CA GLY A 369 6.02 -23.81 -31.49
C GLY A 369 4.81 -24.59 -30.97
N LYS A 370 4.80 -24.94 -29.68
CA LYS A 370 3.75 -25.75 -29.05
C LYS A 370 2.54 -24.90 -28.65
N PHE A 371 1.83 -24.42 -29.67
CA PHE A 371 0.64 -23.58 -29.50
C PHE A 371 -0.67 -24.38 -29.64
N ASP A 372 -1.72 -23.87 -29.02
CA ASP A 372 -3.11 -24.36 -29.10
C ASP A 372 -4.04 -23.24 -29.62
N GLY A 373 -3.66 -22.66 -30.77
CA GLY A 373 -4.33 -21.51 -31.36
C GLY A 373 -3.80 -20.16 -30.86
N ASP A 374 -4.59 -19.12 -31.08
CA ASP A 374 -4.30 -17.75 -30.70
C ASP A 374 -5.58 -17.03 -30.25
N ALA A 375 -5.41 -15.97 -29.45
CA ALA A 375 -6.45 -15.00 -29.17
C ALA A 375 -5.95 -13.61 -29.59
N TYR A 376 -6.65 -12.97 -30.53
CA TYR A 376 -6.26 -11.68 -31.10
C TYR A 376 -4.82 -11.68 -31.68
N GLY A 377 -4.38 -12.79 -32.29
CA GLY A 377 -3.03 -12.92 -32.85
C GLY A 377 -1.93 -13.21 -31.81
N ILE A 378 -2.27 -13.32 -30.52
CA ILE A 378 -1.33 -13.68 -29.45
C ILE A 378 -1.38 -15.22 -29.27
N PRO A 379 -0.25 -15.93 -29.41
CA PRO A 379 -0.24 -17.39 -29.30
C PRO A 379 -0.65 -17.88 -27.90
N ILE A 380 -1.48 -18.92 -27.88
CA ILE A 380 -1.86 -19.65 -26.67
C ILE A 380 -0.95 -20.87 -26.56
N LEU A 381 -0.21 -21.01 -25.46
CA LEU A 381 0.65 -22.17 -25.22
C LEU A 381 -0.17 -23.41 -24.84
N LYS A 382 0.26 -24.60 -25.28
CA LYS A 382 -0.37 -25.86 -24.84
C LYS A 382 -0.20 -26.03 -23.34
N PHE A 383 -1.32 -26.22 -22.64
CA PHE A 383 -1.36 -26.30 -21.17
C PHE A 383 -0.40 -27.35 -20.60
N GLU A 384 -0.42 -28.57 -21.14
CA GLU A 384 0.40 -29.69 -20.66
C GLU A 384 1.90 -29.45 -20.87
N GLU A 385 2.26 -28.66 -21.88
CA GLU A 385 3.64 -28.35 -22.21
C GLU A 385 4.23 -27.32 -21.25
N VAL A 386 3.41 -26.46 -20.63
CA VAL A 386 3.86 -25.42 -19.68
C VAL A 386 3.65 -25.80 -18.21
N LEU A 387 2.80 -26.80 -17.93
CA LEU A 387 2.45 -27.23 -16.58
C LEU A 387 3.66 -27.87 -15.86
N ALA A 388 4.06 -27.31 -14.72
CA ALA A 388 5.01 -27.94 -13.79
C ALA A 388 4.30 -28.97 -12.90
N GLY A 389 3.11 -28.63 -12.42
CA GLY A 389 2.31 -29.47 -11.54
C GLY A 389 1.05 -28.75 -11.05
N THR A 390 0.33 -29.43 -10.18
CA THR A 390 -0.91 -28.94 -9.58
C THR A 390 -0.93 -29.32 -8.11
N VAL A 391 -1.16 -28.35 -7.22
CA VAL A 391 -1.35 -28.65 -5.79
C VAL A 391 -2.78 -29.15 -5.62
N LYS A 392 -2.93 -30.47 -5.42
CA LYS A 392 -4.24 -31.11 -5.22
C LYS A 392 -4.72 -30.95 -3.78
N SER A 393 -6.03 -30.89 -3.59
CA SER A 393 -6.67 -30.85 -2.24
C SER A 393 -6.31 -29.62 -1.40
N GLY A 394 -5.88 -28.52 -2.04
CA GLY A 394 -5.42 -27.30 -1.37
C GLY A 394 -6.50 -26.63 -0.50
N GLY A 395 -7.78 -26.73 -0.86
CA GLY A 395 -8.89 -26.07 -0.16
C GLY A 395 -9.92 -25.60 -1.17
N LEU A 396 -10.78 -24.65 -0.79
CA LEU A 396 -11.76 -24.04 -1.71
C LEU A 396 -11.53 -22.53 -1.83
N GLY A 397 -11.47 -22.04 -3.08
CA GLY A 397 -11.28 -20.62 -3.37
C GLY A 397 -9.84 -20.14 -3.23
N PRO A 398 -8.84 -20.75 -3.89
CA PRO A 398 -7.46 -20.27 -3.83
C PRO A 398 -7.33 -18.84 -4.39
N LEU A 399 -6.70 -17.93 -3.65
CA LEU A 399 -6.57 -16.52 -4.05
C LEU A 399 -5.13 -16.02 -4.22
N HIS A 400 -4.24 -16.21 -3.25
CA HIS A 400 -2.91 -15.59 -3.27
C HIS A 400 -1.86 -16.51 -2.65
N THR A 401 -0.61 -16.45 -3.13
CA THR A 401 0.51 -17.27 -2.65
C THR A 401 1.73 -16.43 -2.29
N GLU A 402 2.32 -16.69 -1.13
CA GLU A 402 3.65 -16.16 -0.73
C GLU A 402 4.64 -17.29 -0.47
N PHE A 403 5.92 -16.94 -0.40
CA PHE A 403 7.02 -17.91 -0.30
C PHE A 403 7.89 -17.67 0.94
N ASP A 404 8.38 -18.75 1.54
CA ASP A 404 9.44 -18.69 2.55
C ASP A 404 10.83 -18.91 1.92
N ALA A 405 11.88 -18.85 2.75
CA ALA A 405 13.26 -19.06 2.31
C ALA A 405 13.65 -20.55 2.27
N GLU A 406 12.74 -21.44 2.67
CA GLU A 406 12.94 -22.86 2.91
C GLU A 406 12.32 -23.73 1.80
N GLY A 407 11.80 -23.11 0.74
CA GLY A 407 11.22 -23.79 -0.43
C GLY A 407 9.77 -24.22 -0.24
N ASN A 408 9.05 -23.56 0.67
CA ASN A 408 7.60 -23.72 0.81
C ASN A 408 6.86 -22.48 0.29
N ALA A 409 5.62 -22.73 -0.09
CA ALA A 409 4.66 -21.73 -0.49
C ALA A 409 3.43 -21.80 0.44
N TYR A 410 2.79 -20.65 0.63
CA TYR A 410 1.67 -20.46 1.54
C TYR A 410 0.54 -19.84 0.75
N THR A 411 -0.56 -20.55 0.60
CA THR A 411 -1.69 -20.09 -0.24
C THR A 411 -2.95 -19.92 0.58
N THR A 412 -3.66 -18.82 0.34
CA THR A 412 -4.97 -18.55 0.93
C THR A 412 -6.10 -19.25 0.20
N PHE A 413 -7.06 -19.75 0.96
CA PHE A 413 -8.29 -20.35 0.45
C PHE A 413 -9.50 -19.65 1.09
N PHE A 414 -10.17 -18.81 0.30
CA PHE A 414 -11.21 -17.89 0.75
C PHE A 414 -12.46 -18.59 1.29
N ILE A 415 -12.93 -19.64 0.58
CA ILE A 415 -14.19 -20.32 0.91
C ILE A 415 -13.99 -21.27 2.09
N SER A 416 -12.88 -22.02 2.10
CA SER A 416 -12.56 -22.87 3.26
C SER A 416 -11.96 -22.11 4.44
N SER A 417 -11.61 -20.83 4.25
CA SER A 417 -11.12 -19.91 5.27
C SER A 417 -9.87 -20.47 5.96
N GLU A 418 -8.82 -20.70 5.18
CA GLU A 418 -7.57 -21.28 5.66
C GLU A 418 -6.34 -20.80 4.86
N VAL A 419 -5.17 -20.88 5.49
CA VAL A 419 -3.87 -20.83 4.81
C VAL A 419 -3.32 -22.24 4.74
N VAL A 420 -2.81 -22.62 3.56
CA VAL A 420 -2.21 -23.94 3.31
C VAL A 420 -0.76 -23.79 2.91
N LYS A 421 0.11 -24.45 3.68
CA LYS A 421 1.56 -24.56 3.42
C LYS A 421 1.80 -25.80 2.56
N TRP A 422 2.51 -25.62 1.45
CA TRP A 422 2.87 -26.70 0.53
C TRP A 422 4.29 -26.55 0.02
N LYS A 423 4.90 -27.65 -0.42
CA LYS A 423 6.31 -27.68 -0.81
C LYS A 423 6.50 -27.48 -2.31
N ILE A 424 7.36 -26.54 -2.68
CA ILE A 424 7.71 -26.27 -4.08
C ILE A 424 8.46 -27.49 -4.67
N GLY A 425 8.16 -27.84 -5.91
CA GLY A 425 8.76 -28.96 -6.63
C GLY A 425 8.06 -30.30 -6.42
N THR A 426 7.57 -30.58 -5.20
CA THR A 426 6.76 -31.78 -4.93
C THR A 426 5.26 -31.51 -4.96
N TRP A 427 4.84 -30.25 -4.77
CA TRP A 427 3.44 -29.80 -4.75
C TRP A 427 2.62 -30.42 -3.61
N GLU A 428 3.30 -30.99 -2.61
CA GLU A 428 2.67 -31.67 -1.48
C GLU A 428 2.24 -30.66 -0.42
N VAL A 429 1.00 -30.76 0.04
CA VAL A 429 0.50 -30.02 1.20
C VAL A 429 1.16 -30.57 2.45
N VAL A 430 1.87 -29.71 3.19
CA VAL A 430 2.61 -30.08 4.41
C VAL A 430 1.96 -29.54 5.68
N ASP A 431 1.17 -28.47 5.60
CA ASP A 431 0.37 -27.98 6.73
C ASP A 431 -0.84 -27.16 6.27
N ARG A 432 -1.82 -26.99 7.17
CA ARG A 432 -2.97 -26.10 6.96
C ARG A 432 -3.43 -25.49 8.28
N LYS A 433 -3.88 -24.24 8.25
CA LYS A 433 -4.44 -23.55 9.41
C LYS A 433 -5.70 -22.77 9.07
N PRO A 434 -6.73 -22.84 9.91
CA PRO A 434 -7.89 -21.98 9.75
C PRO A 434 -7.51 -20.52 9.93
N THR A 435 -8.18 -19.66 9.16
CA THR A 435 -8.25 -18.21 9.34
C THR A 435 -9.68 -17.81 9.67
N PHE A 436 -9.87 -16.62 10.25
CA PHE A 436 -11.17 -16.17 10.75
C PHE A 436 -11.46 -14.72 10.33
N TYR A 437 -12.20 -14.49 9.23
CA TYR A 437 -12.60 -15.46 8.22
C TYR A 437 -12.43 -14.90 6.80
N SER A 438 -12.48 -15.80 5.82
CA SER A 438 -12.48 -15.47 4.41
C SER A 438 -11.24 -14.65 4.04
N VAL A 439 -10.10 -15.31 4.19
CA VAL A 439 -8.80 -14.71 3.88
C VAL A 439 -8.70 -14.38 2.40
N GLY A 440 -8.30 -13.14 2.12
CA GLY A 440 -7.99 -12.66 0.78
C GLY A 440 -6.53 -12.95 0.45
N HIS A 441 -5.70 -11.93 0.62
CA HIS A 441 -4.25 -12.02 0.44
C HIS A 441 -3.54 -12.36 1.75
N LEU A 442 -2.26 -12.68 1.62
CA LEU A 442 -1.35 -12.89 2.73
C LEU A 442 -0.03 -12.17 2.43
N MET A 443 0.81 -11.98 3.45
CA MET A 443 2.15 -11.42 3.30
C MET A 443 3.14 -12.22 4.16
N ILE A 444 4.26 -12.59 3.56
CA ILE A 444 5.50 -12.93 4.27
C ILE A 444 6.45 -11.75 4.02
N PRO A 445 7.15 -11.19 5.01
CA PRO A 445 8.05 -10.07 4.75
C PRO A 445 9.08 -10.45 3.68
N GLY A 446 9.13 -9.70 2.58
CA GLY A 446 9.93 -10.02 1.39
C GLY A 446 9.57 -11.33 0.67
N GLY A 447 8.41 -11.93 0.92
CA GLY A 447 7.94 -13.17 0.28
C GLY A 447 7.83 -13.05 -1.24
N ASN A 448 7.45 -11.86 -1.69
CA ASN A 448 7.48 -11.43 -3.08
C ASN A 448 8.87 -10.93 -3.52
N SER A 449 9.98 -11.41 -2.95
CA SER A 449 11.36 -11.14 -3.41
C SER A 449 12.14 -12.44 -3.66
N ARG A 450 13.42 -12.33 -4.04
CA ARG A 450 14.35 -13.47 -4.12
C ARG A 450 14.88 -13.92 -2.75
N LYS A 451 14.71 -13.10 -1.71
CA LYS A 451 15.11 -13.42 -0.32
C LYS A 451 14.00 -13.10 0.68
N PRO A 452 12.99 -13.97 0.78
CA PRO A 452 11.99 -13.88 1.83
C PRO A 452 12.57 -13.94 3.24
N PHE A 453 11.92 -13.26 4.18
CA PHE A 453 12.21 -13.34 5.62
C PHE A 453 11.15 -14.23 6.29
N GLY A 454 11.30 -15.55 6.12
CA GLY A 454 10.35 -16.60 6.51
C GLY A 454 10.17 -16.82 8.03
N LYS A 455 9.87 -15.77 8.79
CA LYS A 455 9.56 -15.87 10.23
C LYS A 455 8.06 -15.82 10.49
N TYR A 456 7.35 -14.94 9.80
CA TYR A 456 5.92 -14.74 9.98
C TYR A 456 5.18 -14.78 8.65
N VAL A 457 3.94 -15.28 8.68
CA VAL A 457 2.94 -15.01 7.65
C VAL A 457 1.78 -14.24 8.26
N VAL A 458 1.35 -13.18 7.57
CA VAL A 458 0.21 -12.35 7.94
C VAL A 458 -0.93 -12.61 6.97
N ALA A 459 -2.02 -13.19 7.45
CA ALA A 459 -3.22 -13.48 6.68
C ALA A 459 -4.25 -12.35 6.84
N MET A 460 -4.71 -11.74 5.75
CA MET A 460 -5.64 -10.61 5.78
C MET A 460 -7.08 -11.08 5.50
N ASN A 461 -7.91 -11.11 6.54
CA ASN A 461 -9.28 -11.61 6.51
C ASN A 461 -10.29 -10.54 6.13
N LYS A 462 -11.25 -10.92 5.28
CA LYS A 462 -12.30 -10.05 4.74
C LYS A 462 -13.57 -9.99 5.58
N ILE A 463 -13.71 -10.91 6.54
CA ILE A 463 -14.92 -11.01 7.36
C ILE A 463 -14.53 -11.21 8.82
N THR A 464 -14.75 -10.18 9.64
CA THR A 464 -14.32 -10.16 11.06
C THR A 464 -15.31 -10.82 12.03
N LYS A 465 -16.63 -10.68 11.82
CA LYS A 465 -17.66 -11.29 12.68
C LYS A 465 -17.38 -11.17 14.19
N ASP A 466 -17.08 -12.29 14.85
CA ASP A 466 -17.02 -12.47 16.30
C ASP A 466 -15.59 -12.35 16.86
N ARG A 467 -14.61 -11.93 16.04
CA ARG A 467 -13.22 -11.79 16.47
C ARG A 467 -12.99 -10.65 17.45
N TYR A 468 -13.77 -9.57 17.34
CA TYR A 468 -13.65 -8.38 18.18
C TYR A 468 -14.98 -8.01 18.84
N LEU A 469 -14.92 -7.12 19.83
CA LEU A 469 -16.13 -6.49 20.37
C LEU A 469 -16.88 -5.76 19.25
N PRO A 470 -18.22 -5.90 19.17
CA PRO A 470 -18.99 -5.30 18.09
C PRO A 470 -18.96 -3.76 18.16
N THR A 471 -18.66 -3.12 17.04
CA THR A 471 -18.60 -1.65 16.89
C THR A 471 -19.77 -1.07 16.07
N GLY A 472 -20.73 -1.91 15.68
CA GLY A 472 -21.88 -1.51 14.87
C GLY A 472 -22.07 -2.45 13.66
N PRO A 473 -22.83 -2.02 12.63
CA PRO A 473 -22.98 -2.78 11.39
C PRO A 473 -21.68 -2.94 10.60
N GLU A 474 -20.72 -2.05 10.82
CA GLU A 474 -19.39 -2.07 10.23
C GLU A 474 -18.37 -2.44 11.31
N MET A 475 -17.46 -3.34 10.93
CA MET A 475 -16.36 -3.83 11.76
C MET A 475 -15.07 -3.59 10.99
N GLU A 476 -14.00 -3.25 11.71
CA GLU A 476 -12.67 -3.29 11.11
C GLU A 476 -12.30 -4.70 10.69
N HIS A 477 -11.47 -4.80 9.65
CA HIS A 477 -10.95 -6.07 9.15
C HIS A 477 -9.94 -6.67 10.13
N SER A 478 -9.55 -7.94 9.92
CA SER A 478 -8.64 -8.64 10.83
C SER A 478 -7.45 -9.22 10.07
N ALA A 479 -6.25 -8.84 10.50
CA ALA A 479 -5.02 -9.54 10.13
C ALA A 479 -4.68 -10.57 11.21
N GLN A 480 -4.21 -11.74 10.79
CA GLN A 480 -3.75 -12.81 11.68
C GLN A 480 -2.31 -13.14 11.41
N ILE A 481 -1.49 -13.18 12.46
CA ILE A 481 -0.06 -13.50 12.35
C ILE A 481 0.20 -14.94 12.80
N TYR A 482 0.90 -15.69 11.95
CA TYR A 482 1.36 -17.05 12.25
C TYR A 482 2.88 -17.08 12.25
N ASP A 483 3.47 -17.76 13.23
CA ASP A 483 4.89 -18.15 13.22
C ASP A 483 5.07 -19.30 12.22
N ILE A 484 6.04 -19.12 11.31
CA ILE A 484 6.39 -20.09 10.27
C ILE A 484 7.87 -20.50 10.33
N SER A 485 8.60 -20.08 11.36
CA SER A 485 10.01 -20.44 11.56
C SER A 485 10.24 -21.93 11.86
N GLY A 486 9.18 -22.64 12.26
CA GLY A 486 9.19 -24.08 12.50
C GLY A 486 8.61 -24.90 11.33
N GLU A 487 8.53 -26.21 11.52
CA GLU A 487 7.96 -27.11 10.51
C GLU A 487 6.47 -26.83 10.26
N LYS A 488 5.73 -26.51 11.33
CA LYS A 488 4.29 -26.27 11.34
C LYS A 488 3.98 -24.81 11.62
N MET A 489 2.93 -24.31 10.99
CA MET A 489 2.43 -22.96 11.28
C MET A 489 1.88 -22.92 12.71
N GLU A 490 2.04 -21.79 13.39
CA GLU A 490 1.45 -21.55 14.71
C GLU A 490 0.75 -20.19 14.71
N LEU A 491 -0.58 -20.17 14.84
CA LEU A 491 -1.32 -18.92 15.00
C LEU A 491 -0.91 -18.27 16.32
N LEU A 492 -0.41 -17.04 16.26
CA LEU A 492 0.02 -16.33 17.46
C LEU A 492 -1.10 -15.44 18.00
N TYR A 493 -1.62 -14.53 17.17
CA TYR A 493 -2.71 -13.61 17.54
C TYR A 493 -3.32 -12.92 16.30
N ASP A 494 -4.42 -12.18 16.50
CA ASP A 494 -5.13 -11.39 15.49
C ASP A 494 -5.33 -9.92 15.89
N PHE A 495 -5.20 -8.99 14.92
CA PHE A 495 -5.31 -7.55 15.14
C PHE A 495 -6.16 -6.81 14.12
N PRO A 496 -6.85 -5.72 14.53
CA PRO A 496 -7.71 -4.98 13.64
C PRO A 496 -6.89 -4.21 12.60
N THR A 497 -7.40 -4.13 11.39
CA THR A 497 -6.80 -3.40 10.27
C THR A 497 -7.80 -2.46 9.63
N HIS A 498 -7.34 -1.26 9.29
CA HIS A 498 -8.19 -0.18 8.78
C HIS A 498 -8.45 -0.30 7.27
N GLY A 499 -9.69 -0.01 6.85
CA GLY A 499 -9.99 0.31 5.45
C GLY A 499 -10.01 -0.86 4.46
N GLU A 500 -10.10 -2.11 4.94
CA GLU A 500 -9.97 -3.33 4.15
C GLU A 500 -8.66 -3.45 3.37
N PRO A 501 -7.54 -3.79 4.03
CA PRO A 501 -6.29 -4.05 3.30
C PRO A 501 -6.48 -5.14 2.24
N HIS A 502 -6.18 -4.80 0.99
CA HIS A 502 -6.22 -5.75 -0.13
C HIS A 502 -4.93 -6.56 -0.20
N TYR A 503 -3.80 -5.95 0.15
CA TYR A 503 -2.46 -6.54 0.08
C TYR A 503 -1.55 -5.90 1.13
N ALA A 504 -0.37 -6.49 1.33
CA ALA A 504 0.64 -5.95 2.22
C ALA A 504 2.05 -6.27 1.74
N ALA A 505 3.00 -5.41 2.09
CA ALA A 505 4.43 -5.67 1.94
C ALA A 505 5.12 -5.53 3.31
N GLY A 506 6.21 -6.26 3.53
CA GLY A 506 6.93 -6.19 4.80
C GLY A 506 8.43 -6.34 4.64
N CYS A 507 9.19 -5.72 5.54
CA CYS A 507 10.64 -5.82 5.57
C CYS A 507 11.19 -5.70 7.01
N PRO A 508 12.41 -6.20 7.28
CA PRO A 508 13.05 -6.03 8.58
C PRO A 508 13.20 -4.55 8.96
N ALA A 509 12.97 -4.24 10.24
CA ALA A 509 13.07 -2.87 10.73
C ALA A 509 14.47 -2.26 10.52
N ASP A 510 15.51 -3.08 10.58
CA ASP A 510 16.91 -2.67 10.35
C ASP A 510 17.19 -2.18 8.93
N LEU A 511 16.33 -2.51 7.95
CA LEU A 511 16.46 -1.98 6.59
C LEU A 511 16.11 -0.49 6.52
N LEU A 512 15.11 -0.04 7.29
CA LEU A 512 14.57 1.31 7.19
C LEU A 512 15.02 2.22 8.34
N ARG A 513 15.08 1.69 9.56
CA ARG A 513 15.33 2.47 10.79
C ARG A 513 16.58 3.36 10.73
N PRO A 514 17.73 2.91 10.19
CA PRO A 514 18.93 3.76 10.10
C PRO A 514 18.76 4.97 9.16
N ASN A 515 17.85 4.88 8.19
CA ASN A 515 17.65 5.87 7.13
C ASN A 515 16.44 6.77 7.39
N SER A 516 15.69 6.54 8.47
CA SER A 516 14.50 7.33 8.81
C SER A 516 14.86 8.77 9.13
N LYS A 517 14.36 9.71 8.32
CA LYS A 517 14.52 11.15 8.54
C LYS A 517 13.80 11.56 9.81
N LYS A 518 14.48 12.36 10.65
CA LYS A 518 13.96 12.80 11.96
C LYS A 518 13.39 14.20 11.91
N PHE A 519 14.05 15.10 11.19
CA PHE A 519 13.59 16.47 10.99
C PHE A 519 14.20 17.05 9.71
N TYR A 520 13.67 18.18 9.26
CA TYR A 520 14.23 18.98 8.19
C TYR A 520 15.18 20.02 8.79
N ARG A 521 16.34 20.22 8.14
CA ARG A 521 17.26 21.25 8.55
C ARG A 521 16.73 22.62 8.15
N LEU A 522 16.57 23.52 9.12
CA LEU A 522 15.98 24.84 8.86
C LEU A 522 16.84 25.67 7.89
N ASP A 523 18.16 25.54 7.95
CA ASP A 523 19.08 26.24 7.05
C ASP A 523 18.97 25.75 5.60
N GLU A 524 18.56 24.50 5.40
CA GLU A 524 18.37 23.84 4.10
C GLU A 524 16.95 24.02 3.53
N ASN A 525 16.00 24.55 4.30
CA ASN A 525 14.63 24.78 3.84
C ASN A 525 14.61 25.80 2.68
N ASN A 526 14.26 25.37 1.47
CA ASN A 526 14.22 26.19 0.26
C ASN A 526 12.79 26.55 -0.16
N HIS A 527 11.81 26.38 0.72
CA HIS A 527 10.44 26.78 0.46
C HIS A 527 10.38 28.30 0.18
N PRO A 528 9.68 28.77 -0.88
CA PRO A 528 9.67 30.18 -1.28
C PRO A 528 9.19 31.16 -0.20
N PHE A 529 8.34 30.67 0.70
CA PHE A 529 7.79 31.46 1.82
C PHE A 529 8.44 31.12 3.19
N ALA A 530 9.56 30.39 3.20
CA ALA A 530 10.25 30.05 4.44
C ALA A 530 10.70 31.31 5.19
N THR A 531 10.47 31.32 6.50
CA THR A 531 10.92 32.39 7.40
C THR A 531 11.95 31.77 8.33
N LYS A 532 13.25 31.94 8.04
CA LYS A 532 14.34 31.22 8.74
C LYS A 532 14.77 31.87 10.05
N THR A 533 14.40 33.14 10.28
CA THR A 533 14.64 33.84 11.54
C THR A 533 13.37 34.53 12.02
N ALA A 534 13.18 34.63 13.33
CA ALA A 534 12.00 35.29 13.90
C ALA A 534 11.92 36.79 13.50
N ALA A 535 13.06 37.43 13.22
CA ALA A 535 13.12 38.83 12.77
C ALA A 535 12.58 39.04 11.35
N ASP A 536 12.50 37.97 10.54
CA ASP A 536 11.97 38.02 9.17
C ASP A 536 10.44 37.83 9.11
N ALA A 537 9.82 37.54 10.26
CA ALA A 537 8.37 37.38 10.40
C ALA A 537 7.67 38.73 10.16
N ARG A 538 6.65 38.71 9.30
CA ARG A 538 6.01 39.94 8.79
C ARG A 538 4.64 39.68 8.18
N VAL A 539 3.88 40.76 7.97
CA VAL A 539 2.61 40.73 7.25
C VAL A 539 2.66 41.68 6.06
N GLU A 540 2.37 41.17 4.87
CA GLU A 540 2.40 41.89 3.61
C GLU A 540 1.03 41.82 2.92
N ARG A 541 0.65 42.88 2.21
CA ARG A 541 -0.60 42.94 1.44
C ARG A 541 -0.31 43.23 -0.03
N ASP A 542 -0.84 42.39 -0.91
CA ASP A 542 -0.91 42.60 -2.35
C ASP A 542 -2.38 42.59 -2.79
N GLY A 543 -2.98 43.78 -2.88
CA GLY A 543 -4.41 43.93 -3.15
C GLY A 543 -5.28 43.27 -2.07
N LYS A 544 -5.96 42.18 -2.45
CA LYS A 544 -6.80 41.37 -1.55
C LYS A 544 -6.04 40.21 -0.92
N ASP A 545 -4.87 39.86 -1.45
CA ASP A 545 -4.06 38.78 -0.92
C ASP A 545 -3.21 39.36 0.21
N VAL A 546 -3.24 38.70 1.37
CA VAL A 546 -2.46 39.09 2.55
C VAL A 546 -1.60 37.91 2.98
N HIS A 547 -0.29 38.10 2.96
CA HIS A 547 0.70 37.09 3.28
C HIS A 547 1.24 37.32 4.69
N ILE A 548 1.06 36.34 5.56
CA ILE A 548 1.57 36.32 6.93
C ILE A 548 2.71 35.31 6.96
N TYR A 549 3.92 35.81 7.11
CA TYR A 549 5.14 35.02 7.26
C TYR A 549 5.34 34.78 8.75
N MET A 550 5.05 33.55 9.19
CA MET A 550 4.97 33.18 10.60
C MET A 550 6.00 32.11 10.96
N THR A 551 6.58 32.22 12.14
CA THR A 551 7.49 31.22 12.71
C THR A 551 6.87 30.58 13.95
N THR A 552 7.19 29.30 14.19
CA THR A 552 6.82 28.58 15.42
C THR A 552 8.06 28.05 16.12
N ILE A 553 8.14 28.28 17.43
CA ILE A 553 9.07 27.61 18.34
C ILE A 553 8.37 27.48 19.68
N ARG A 554 8.57 26.39 20.43
CA ARG A 554 7.84 26.19 21.69
C ARG A 554 8.05 27.38 22.63
N SER A 555 7.02 28.10 23.09
CA SER A 555 5.56 27.87 22.93
C SER A 555 4.85 29.07 22.30
N HIS A 556 5.37 29.59 21.20
CA HIS A 556 5.00 30.90 20.66
C HIS A 556 4.89 30.92 19.13
N PHE A 557 3.92 31.68 18.63
CA PHE A 557 3.81 32.11 17.23
C PHE A 557 4.43 33.49 17.07
N THR A 558 5.14 33.75 15.99
CA THR A 558 5.62 35.09 15.66
C THR A 558 5.29 35.39 14.20
N PRO A 559 4.40 36.35 13.89
CA PRO A 559 3.63 37.19 14.82
C PRO A 559 2.46 36.46 15.50
N ASP A 560 2.00 36.96 16.66
CA ASP A 560 0.86 36.41 17.41
C ASP A 560 -0.39 37.33 17.43
N ASN A 561 -0.25 38.64 17.26
CA ASN A 561 -1.39 39.57 17.13
C ASN A 561 -1.29 40.29 15.80
N ILE A 562 -2.31 40.16 14.95
CA ILE A 562 -2.32 40.67 13.59
C ILE A 562 -3.52 41.59 13.36
N GLU A 563 -3.24 42.77 12.84
CA GLU A 563 -4.19 43.85 12.64
C GLU A 563 -4.27 44.25 11.16
N GLY A 564 -5.39 44.85 10.76
CA GLY A 564 -5.55 45.39 9.40
C GLY A 564 -6.00 44.37 8.34
N ILE A 565 -6.42 43.18 8.74
CA ILE A 565 -7.14 42.23 7.88
C ILE A 565 -8.57 42.72 7.66
N LYS A 566 -9.14 42.46 6.48
CA LYS A 566 -10.47 42.94 6.07
C LYS A 566 -11.33 41.80 5.54
N VAL A 567 -12.65 41.95 5.68
CA VAL A 567 -13.61 41.05 5.02
C VAL A 567 -13.37 41.10 3.51
N GLY A 568 -13.24 39.93 2.90
CA GLY A 568 -12.95 39.77 1.47
C GLY A 568 -11.48 39.70 1.11
N ASP A 569 -10.57 39.77 2.08
CA ASP A 569 -9.18 39.37 1.90
C ASP A 569 -9.06 37.85 1.72
N ARG A 570 -8.01 37.42 1.04
CA ARG A 570 -7.52 36.05 1.02
C ARG A 570 -6.20 36.02 1.79
N VAL A 571 -6.24 35.43 2.97
CA VAL A 571 -5.13 35.46 3.94
C VAL A 571 -4.34 34.15 3.84
N TYR A 572 -3.04 34.24 3.60
CA TYR A 572 -2.12 33.12 3.55
C TYR A 572 -1.26 33.15 4.81
N PHE A 573 -1.33 32.11 5.64
CA PHE A 573 -0.39 31.93 6.74
C PHE A 573 0.69 30.95 6.30
N HIS A 574 1.89 31.47 6.04
CA HIS A 574 3.08 30.69 5.75
C HIS A 574 3.80 30.41 7.06
N VAL A 575 3.63 29.20 7.60
CA VAL A 575 4.12 28.81 8.92
C VAL A 575 5.40 28.00 8.77
N THR A 576 6.49 28.47 9.36
CA THR A 576 7.80 27.78 9.38
C THR A 576 8.13 27.31 10.79
N ASN A 577 8.36 26.00 10.95
CA ASN A 577 8.71 25.42 12.24
C ASN A 577 10.22 25.51 12.51
N HIS A 578 10.60 26.22 13.57
CA HIS A 578 11.99 26.47 13.96
C HIS A 578 12.57 25.42 14.89
N GLU A 579 11.79 24.43 15.33
CA GLU A 579 12.32 23.30 16.09
C GLU A 579 13.38 22.56 15.25
N GLN A 580 14.45 22.12 15.92
CA GLN A 580 15.53 21.30 15.36
C GLN A 580 15.77 20.08 16.26
N ASP A 581 14.68 19.53 16.75
CA ASP A 581 14.63 18.34 17.58
C ASP A 581 13.62 17.34 17.00
N PHE A 582 13.86 16.06 17.23
CA PHE A 582 13.02 14.99 16.69
C PHE A 582 11.66 14.96 17.39
N ASP A 583 10.59 14.71 16.64
CA ASP A 583 9.23 14.50 17.16
C ASP A 583 8.64 15.74 17.86
N VAL A 584 8.91 16.93 17.31
CA VAL A 584 8.36 18.21 17.79
C VAL A 584 7.62 18.98 16.68
N PRO A 585 6.53 18.42 16.12
CA PRO A 585 5.72 19.15 15.17
C PRO A 585 5.01 20.33 15.84
N HIS A 586 4.55 21.27 15.02
CA HIS A 586 3.63 22.32 15.45
C HIS A 586 2.40 22.29 14.54
N GLY A 587 1.24 22.48 15.14
CA GLY A 587 0.00 22.60 14.40
C GLY A 587 -0.40 24.07 14.20
N PHE A 588 -1.27 24.35 13.22
CA PHE A 588 -1.86 25.67 13.06
C PHE A 588 -3.30 25.58 12.55
N ALA A 589 -4.22 26.20 13.29
CA ALA A 589 -5.60 26.41 12.87
C ALA A 589 -6.09 27.81 13.26
N VAL A 590 -6.94 28.40 12.42
CA VAL A 590 -7.61 29.68 12.68
C VAL A 590 -9.14 29.49 12.71
N LEU A 591 -9.81 30.13 13.66
CA LEU A 591 -11.26 30.00 13.84
C LEU A 591 -12.01 30.33 12.55
N GLY A 592 -12.91 29.42 12.14
CA GLY A 592 -13.76 29.61 10.97
C GLY A 592 -13.07 29.39 9.63
N ALA A 593 -11.84 28.84 9.59
CA ALA A 593 -11.27 28.33 8.36
C ALA A 593 -12.09 27.16 7.82
N ASN A 594 -12.46 27.22 6.54
CA ASN A 594 -13.18 26.15 5.84
C ASN A 594 -12.19 25.19 5.15
N THR A 595 -11.21 24.73 5.92
CA THR A 595 -10.16 23.78 5.53
C THR A 595 -9.66 23.09 6.80
N SER A 596 -8.73 22.13 6.71
CA SER A 596 -8.16 21.49 7.90
C SER A 596 -7.07 22.34 8.54
N GLU A 597 -6.61 21.94 9.73
CA GLU A 597 -5.32 22.40 10.22
C GLU A 597 -4.16 22.03 9.28
N ILE A 598 -2.99 22.61 9.53
CA ILE A 598 -1.71 22.12 8.99
C ILE A 598 -0.82 21.66 10.13
N LEU A 599 -0.22 20.48 9.97
CA LEU A 599 0.81 19.97 10.87
C LEU A 599 2.19 20.19 10.22
N VAL A 600 3.04 20.99 10.85
CA VAL A 600 4.31 21.47 10.32
C VAL A 600 5.46 20.77 11.05
N MET A 601 6.18 19.89 10.35
CA MET A 601 7.31 19.15 10.92
C MET A 601 8.49 20.08 11.24
N PRO A 602 9.38 19.72 12.19
CA PRO A 602 10.56 20.53 12.51
C PRO A 602 11.38 20.88 11.25
N GLY A 603 11.64 22.18 11.04
CA GLY A 603 12.33 22.74 9.87
C GLY A 603 11.49 22.92 8.61
N GLN A 604 10.23 22.45 8.59
CA GLN A 604 9.34 22.55 7.43
C GLN A 604 8.64 23.91 7.35
N THR A 605 8.18 24.28 6.16
CA THR A 605 7.22 25.38 5.95
C THR A 605 5.96 24.84 5.28
N LYS A 606 4.78 25.28 5.73
CA LYS A 606 3.49 24.98 5.09
C LYS A 606 2.58 26.20 5.11
N THR A 607 1.59 26.21 4.21
CA THR A 607 0.65 27.32 4.04
C THR A 607 -0.79 26.87 4.23
N ILE A 608 -1.53 27.62 5.03
CA ILE A 608 -2.99 27.56 5.10
C ILE A 608 -3.59 28.85 4.54
N VAL A 609 -4.69 28.72 3.80
CA VAL A 609 -5.44 29.86 3.25
C VAL A 609 -6.74 30.04 4.00
N TRP A 610 -7.00 31.27 4.44
CA TRP A 610 -8.19 31.67 5.17
C TRP A 610 -8.86 32.88 4.51
N GLU A 611 -10.17 32.78 4.28
CA GLU A 611 -10.97 33.88 3.73
C GLU A 611 -11.99 34.36 4.77
N PRO A 612 -11.67 35.39 5.58
CA PRO A 612 -12.57 35.87 6.61
C PRO A 612 -13.87 36.43 6.04
N LYS A 613 -15.00 35.87 6.48
CA LYS A 613 -16.34 36.25 5.99
C LYS A 613 -17.04 37.30 6.86
N TYR A 614 -16.61 37.48 8.12
CA TYR A 614 -17.24 38.41 9.04
C TYR A 614 -16.22 39.26 9.80
N VAL A 615 -16.64 40.47 10.17
CA VAL A 615 -15.87 41.36 11.03
C VAL A 615 -15.76 40.77 12.44
N GLY A 616 -14.64 40.98 13.12
CA GLY A 616 -14.43 40.47 14.48
C GLY A 616 -12.97 40.25 14.81
N VAL A 617 -12.74 39.65 15.98
CA VAL A 617 -11.42 39.19 16.42
C VAL A 617 -11.45 37.66 16.39
N TRP A 618 -10.53 37.07 15.66
CA TRP A 618 -10.51 35.65 15.33
C TRP A 618 -9.26 35.01 15.89
N PRO A 619 -9.37 34.08 16.84
CA PRO A 619 -8.21 33.39 17.38
C PRO A 619 -7.66 32.35 16.40
N PHE A 620 -6.35 32.14 16.48
CA PHE A 620 -5.66 30.96 15.95
C PHE A 620 -4.81 30.34 17.05
N TYR A 621 -4.49 29.05 16.92
CA TYR A 621 -3.78 28.31 17.97
C TYR A 621 -3.00 27.12 17.40
N CYS A 622 -2.07 26.61 18.21
CA CYS A 622 -1.36 25.36 17.93
C CYS A 622 -2.26 24.18 18.29
N THR A 623 -2.67 23.42 17.28
CA THR A 623 -3.47 22.19 17.41
C THR A 623 -2.68 21.04 18.03
N ASP A 624 -1.37 20.99 17.80
CA ASP A 624 -0.48 19.97 18.37
C ASP A 624 -0.13 20.26 19.84
N PHE A 625 0.01 19.21 20.65
CA PHE A 625 0.51 19.33 22.03
C PHE A 625 2.04 19.43 22.01
N CYS A 626 2.55 20.58 21.58
CA CYS A 626 3.99 20.77 21.37
C CYS A 626 4.75 20.99 22.68
N SER A 627 4.10 21.49 23.75
CA SER A 627 4.77 21.85 25.01
C SER A 627 3.81 21.92 26.21
N ALA A 628 4.34 22.07 27.42
CA ALA A 628 3.53 22.31 28.62
C ALA A 628 2.67 23.59 28.54
N LEU A 629 3.07 24.55 27.68
CA LEU A 629 2.36 25.81 27.44
C LEU A 629 1.65 25.82 26.06
N HIS A 630 1.26 24.65 25.54
CA HIS A 630 0.63 24.59 24.21
C HIS A 630 -0.72 25.33 24.16
N GLN A 631 -1.43 25.46 25.29
CA GLN A 631 -2.68 26.22 25.38
C GLN A 631 -2.43 27.74 25.23
N GLU A 632 -1.29 28.21 25.72
CA GLU A 632 -0.84 29.60 25.60
C GLU A 632 -0.25 29.91 24.21
N MET A 633 0.07 28.89 23.42
CA MET A 633 0.52 29.04 22.04
C MET A 633 -0.66 29.36 21.12
N GLN A 634 -1.09 30.61 21.15
CA GLN A 634 -2.22 31.15 20.40
C GLN A 634 -1.98 32.60 20.00
N GLY A 635 -2.85 33.11 19.14
CA GLY A 635 -2.82 34.50 18.70
C GLY A 635 -4.18 34.96 18.17
N TYR A 636 -4.25 36.21 17.75
CA TYR A 636 -5.49 36.84 17.28
C TYR A 636 -5.29 37.59 15.97
N VAL A 637 -6.32 37.54 15.12
CA VAL A 637 -6.45 38.39 13.93
C VAL A 637 -7.68 39.27 14.04
N ARG A 638 -7.52 40.59 13.93
CA ARG A 638 -8.67 41.50 13.80
C ARG A 638 -9.07 41.66 12.34
N VAL A 639 -10.29 41.24 12.02
CA VAL A 639 -10.93 41.43 10.72
C VAL A 639 -11.86 42.63 10.77
N SER A 640 -11.58 43.61 9.92
CA SER A 640 -12.32 44.85 9.80
C SER A 640 -13.28 44.84 8.59
N PRO A 641 -14.25 45.77 8.51
CA PRO A 641 -15.06 45.94 7.29
C PRO A 641 -14.19 46.14 6.04
N ALA A 642 -14.70 45.72 4.87
CA ALA A 642 -13.97 45.82 3.59
C ALA A 642 -13.50 47.25 3.24
N ASN A 643 -14.23 48.28 3.69
CA ASN A 643 -13.92 49.70 3.48
C ASN A 643 -13.13 50.35 4.63
N ALA A 644 -12.63 49.59 5.59
CA ALA A 644 -11.84 50.13 6.70
C ALA A 644 -10.47 50.67 6.23
N SER A 645 -10.03 51.76 6.86
CA SER A 645 -8.73 52.41 6.63
C SER A 645 -7.66 51.99 7.64
N ILE A 646 -7.83 50.85 8.31
CA ILE A 646 -6.86 50.32 9.28
C ILE A 646 -5.66 49.78 8.50
N GLU A 647 -4.46 50.23 8.87
CA GLU A 647 -3.19 49.75 8.32
C GLU A 647 -2.80 48.40 8.92
N LEU A 648 -1.98 47.63 8.20
CA LEU A 648 -1.42 46.40 8.75
C LEU A 648 -0.48 46.73 9.92
N SER A 649 -0.64 46.02 11.03
CA SER A 649 0.32 46.01 12.13
C SER A 649 0.35 44.64 12.80
N TRP A 650 1.47 44.27 13.41
CA TRP A 650 1.62 42.98 14.07
C TRP A 650 2.66 43.04 15.19
N SER A 651 2.55 42.12 16.15
CA SER A 651 3.52 41.96 17.25
C SER A 651 4.58 40.90 16.93
N LEU A 652 5.80 41.12 17.40
CA LEU A 652 6.92 40.17 17.29
C LEU A 652 7.42 39.71 18.67
N GLY A 653 6.57 39.77 19.69
CA GLY A 653 6.89 39.38 21.08
C GLY A 653 7.40 40.51 21.99
N GLU A 654 7.03 41.77 21.72
CA GLU A 654 7.33 42.95 22.57
C GLU A 654 6.38 43.12 23.76
#